data_AF-A0A6I7WT62-F1
#
_entry.id   AF-A0A6I7WT62-F1
#
_cell.length_a   1.000
_cell.length_b   1.000
_cell.length_c   1.000
_cell.angle_alpha   90.00
_cell.angle_beta   90.00
_cell.angle_gamma   90.00
#
_symmetry.space_group_name_H-M   'P 1'
#
loop_
_entity.id
_entity.type
_entity.pdbx_description
1 polymer ?
#
loop_
_entity_poly.entity_id
_entity_poly.type
_entity_poly.pdbx_seq_one_letter_code
_entity_poly.pdbx_strand_id
1 'polypeptide(L)'
;MHIEISNCNNIDSASLDISKNKLNIKFAPNGAGKSTIAKAIMHYADDEKLADLMPFKLRKENPESFRPQIQCSENIGNVMCFNEAYVNQFTFQSDELVSNSFDIFIRTEDYIATEQEIERIVKDIKELFTDNVKLDSLIANLNELGSAFKLTKTGISKASTGMKALAKGNKIEHIPAGLEVYKPFIRSSNNVGWIDWQTKGVKEFSEISDCCPFCSTDTQDKKEQIEKVSQEYDKIVIKNLVGIINVIENLGDYFSEDAKERLAKITSLPDGLEKEHENFLGSIKTQIDTLLEKLGQLKTLKGFDFKQGEKVKTKLDKYKLDLQFFSILDSEKTQKAIAPINTSIVQVIEQAANLQGKISIQRALMKRLIKNHQANINNFLSYAGYKYEVQIPGEDDKCQLKLWHIDYDKSVSGGNQHLSFGERNAFAIVLFMYECLAKKPDLIVLDDPISSFDKNKKYAILEMLFRGKPENCLKSDTVLMLTHDVEPIIDTVKALSNQFYNQLSASYLRYSLGTVSELTISKDDLKTFTQICNSILNKDCDVILKLIYLRRNYEILDAREDAYQVLSNLFHSRDQLLDKREPIGENDHPELKQDKFDSGVSTIKGKIPKFDYYATLERLKDRTAVKELYDNCSNGYEKLQLFRLFNVDAKNSVIQKFINETYHIENEYICQLDPTKFDLIPEYVSLECDKLLK
;
A
#
# COMPACT_ATOMS: atom_id res chain seq x y z
N MET A 1 -6.15 -25.74 0.18
CA MET A 1 -4.85 -25.25 -0.31
C MET A 1 -3.75 -25.74 0.61
N HIS A 2 -2.86 -26.59 0.11
CA HIS A 2 -1.68 -27.08 0.81
C HIS A 2 -0.44 -26.33 0.31
N ILE A 3 0.41 -25.85 1.22
CA ILE A 3 1.61 -25.07 0.89
C ILE A 3 2.83 -25.75 1.50
N GLU A 4 3.85 -25.95 0.67
CA GLU A 4 5.17 -26.43 1.08
C GLU A 4 6.20 -25.33 0.83
N ILE A 5 7.02 -25.00 1.82
CA ILE A 5 8.11 -24.02 1.71
C ILE A 5 9.41 -24.73 2.04
N SER A 6 10.43 -24.57 1.20
CA SER A 6 11.75 -25.19 1.41
C SER A 6 12.86 -24.16 1.26
N ASN A 7 13.87 -24.26 2.13
CA ASN A 7 15.09 -23.45 2.09
C ASN A 7 14.84 -21.93 2.04
N CYS A 8 13.98 -21.39 2.92
CA CYS A 8 13.68 -19.96 3.03
C CYS A 8 14.12 -19.41 4.40
N ASN A 9 15.09 -18.49 4.45
CA ASN A 9 15.66 -17.89 5.65
C ASN A 9 16.04 -18.91 6.75
N ASN A 10 15.22 -19.01 7.79
CA ASN A 10 15.38 -19.91 8.92
C ASN A 10 14.56 -21.21 8.79
N ILE A 11 13.80 -21.36 7.71
CA ILE A 11 12.96 -22.52 7.41
C ILE A 11 13.67 -23.39 6.37
N ASP A 12 14.00 -24.60 6.76
CA ASP A 12 14.49 -25.65 5.86
C ASP A 12 13.34 -26.34 5.15
N SER A 13 12.27 -26.65 5.88
CA SER A 13 11.02 -27.19 5.33
C SER A 13 9.82 -26.76 6.18
N ALA A 14 8.73 -26.35 5.55
CA ALA A 14 7.44 -26.09 6.20
C ALA A 14 6.31 -26.69 5.38
N SER A 15 5.30 -27.22 6.06
CA SER A 15 4.07 -27.72 5.45
C SER A 15 2.87 -27.15 6.21
N LEU A 16 1.96 -26.49 5.48
CA LEU A 16 0.84 -25.76 6.06
C LEU A 16 -0.43 -25.85 5.19
N ASP A 17 -1.58 -25.87 5.84
CA ASP A 17 -2.89 -25.96 5.21
C ASP A 17 -3.70 -24.68 5.38
N ILE A 18 -4.23 -24.15 4.27
CA ILE A 18 -5.14 -23.01 4.23
C ILE A 18 -6.52 -23.47 3.75
N SER A 19 -7.51 -23.27 4.62
CA SER A 19 -8.92 -23.47 4.31
C SER A 19 -9.47 -22.26 3.56
N LYS A 20 -10.08 -22.50 2.39
CA LYS A 20 -10.70 -21.43 1.59
C LYS A 20 -11.87 -20.77 2.30
N ASN A 21 -12.07 -19.49 2.01
CA ASN A 21 -13.20 -18.67 2.45
C ASN A 21 -13.34 -18.63 3.98
N LYS A 22 -12.21 -18.68 4.68
CA LYS A 22 -12.11 -18.70 6.14
C LYS A 22 -10.95 -17.86 6.62
N LEU A 23 -11.04 -17.42 7.87
CA LEU A 23 -9.91 -16.91 8.63
C LEU A 23 -9.05 -18.08 9.14
N ASN A 24 -7.82 -18.20 8.66
CA ASN A 24 -6.85 -19.22 9.06
C ASN A 24 -5.86 -18.60 10.03
N ILE A 25 -6.05 -18.79 11.33
CA ILE A 25 -5.17 -18.29 12.38
C ILE A 25 -4.05 -19.30 12.62
N LYS A 26 -2.81 -18.90 12.35
CA LYS A 26 -1.61 -19.69 12.60
C LYS A 26 -0.82 -19.04 13.75
N PHE A 27 -0.84 -19.69 14.89
CA PHE A 27 -0.17 -19.24 16.10
C PHE A 27 1.23 -19.84 16.21
N ALA A 28 2.23 -19.00 16.37
CA ALA A 28 3.62 -19.43 16.48
C ALA A 28 4.45 -18.44 17.31
N PRO A 29 5.37 -18.93 18.18
CA PRO A 29 6.28 -18.07 18.91
C PRO A 29 7.13 -17.18 17.99
N ASN A 30 7.74 -16.15 18.57
CA ASN A 30 8.70 -15.33 17.84
C ASN A 30 9.93 -16.15 17.44
N GLY A 31 10.42 -15.93 16.22
CA GLY A 31 11.51 -16.73 15.63
C GLY A 31 11.07 -18.00 14.90
N ALA A 32 9.78 -18.41 14.96
CA ALA A 32 9.29 -19.61 14.26
C ALA A 32 9.17 -19.46 12.73
N GLY A 33 9.49 -18.29 12.17
CA GLY A 33 9.48 -18.06 10.72
C GLY A 33 8.17 -17.50 10.14
N LYS A 34 7.25 -16.95 10.95
CA LYS A 34 5.99 -16.33 10.49
C LYS A 34 6.16 -15.39 9.30
N SER A 35 6.98 -14.34 9.45
CA SER A 35 7.24 -13.38 8.37
C SER A 35 7.95 -14.01 7.16
N THR A 36 8.74 -15.07 7.36
CA THR A 36 9.33 -15.85 6.26
C THR A 36 8.24 -16.57 5.47
N ILE A 37 7.26 -17.19 6.14
CA ILE A 37 6.10 -17.81 5.50
C ILE A 37 5.30 -16.78 4.71
N ALA A 38 4.99 -15.63 5.33
CA ALA A 38 4.27 -14.53 4.67
C ALA A 38 4.99 -14.06 3.39
N LYS A 39 6.30 -13.83 3.47
CA LYS A 39 7.13 -13.40 2.31
C LYS A 39 7.21 -14.47 1.22
N ALA A 40 7.40 -15.74 1.59
CA ALA A 40 7.44 -16.83 0.62
C ALA A 40 6.11 -16.92 -0.16
N ILE A 41 4.97 -16.79 0.53
CA ILE A 41 3.63 -16.76 -0.10
C ILE A 41 3.47 -15.54 -1.01
N MET A 42 3.89 -14.35 -0.58
CA MET A 42 3.85 -13.14 -1.43
C MET A 42 4.71 -13.26 -2.69
N HIS A 43 5.81 -14.00 -2.63
CA HIS A 43 6.74 -14.20 -3.74
C HIS A 43 6.49 -15.52 -4.49
N TYR A 44 5.33 -16.16 -4.28
CA TYR A 44 4.97 -17.43 -4.90
C TYR A 44 5.13 -17.45 -6.44
N ALA A 45 4.80 -16.33 -7.10
CA ALA A 45 4.89 -16.19 -8.56
C ALA A 45 6.12 -15.39 -9.03
N ASP A 46 7.08 -15.08 -8.15
CA ASP A 46 8.21 -14.19 -8.42
C ASP A 46 9.53 -14.81 -7.92
N ASP A 47 10.14 -15.65 -8.76
CA ASP A 47 11.38 -16.37 -8.44
C ASP A 47 12.55 -15.42 -8.11
N GLU A 48 12.57 -14.22 -8.69
CA GLU A 48 13.62 -13.23 -8.41
C GLU A 48 13.50 -12.71 -6.97
N LYS A 49 12.30 -12.34 -6.53
CA LYS A 49 12.07 -11.93 -5.14
C LYS A 49 12.17 -13.09 -4.15
N LEU A 50 11.83 -14.31 -4.57
CA LEU A 50 11.99 -15.49 -3.71
C LEU A 50 13.46 -15.75 -3.38
N ALA A 51 14.38 -15.44 -4.30
CA ALA A 51 15.83 -15.56 -4.08
C ALA A 51 16.34 -14.71 -2.89
N ASP A 52 15.67 -13.59 -2.56
CA ASP A 52 16.02 -12.76 -1.39
C ASP A 52 15.85 -13.52 -0.06
N LEU A 53 15.06 -14.58 -0.05
CA LEU A 53 14.85 -15.45 1.10
C LEU A 53 15.96 -16.52 1.26
N MET A 54 17.10 -16.38 0.59
CA MET A 54 18.21 -17.33 0.70
C MET A 54 18.67 -17.51 2.16
N PRO A 55 18.63 -18.76 2.71
CA PRO A 55 19.08 -19.06 4.05
C PRO A 55 20.50 -18.59 4.32
N PHE A 56 20.71 -17.91 5.44
CA PHE A 56 22.02 -17.35 5.79
C PHE A 56 23.13 -18.41 5.83
N LYS A 57 22.81 -19.62 6.30
CA LYS A 57 23.75 -20.76 6.38
C LYS A 57 24.28 -21.20 5.00
N LEU A 58 23.55 -20.89 3.93
CA LEU A 58 23.89 -21.27 2.55
C LEU A 58 24.50 -20.10 1.75
N ARG A 59 24.66 -18.90 2.32
CA ARG A 59 25.21 -17.74 1.59
C ARG A 59 26.72 -17.82 1.36
N LYS A 60 27.45 -18.48 2.26
CA LYS A 60 28.91 -18.66 2.14
C LYS A 60 29.27 -19.88 1.30
N GLU A 61 28.64 -21.01 1.60
CA GLU A 61 28.85 -22.30 0.94
C GLU A 61 27.49 -22.93 0.65
N ASN A 62 27.25 -23.28 -0.61
CA ASN A 62 26.02 -23.94 -1.07
C ASN A 62 26.37 -25.08 -2.03
N PRO A 63 27.05 -26.14 -1.54
CA PRO A 63 27.56 -27.22 -2.40
C PRO A 63 26.43 -27.95 -3.14
N GLU A 64 25.26 -28.05 -2.52
CA GLU A 64 24.08 -28.71 -3.07
C GLU A 64 23.23 -27.78 -3.93
N SER A 65 23.63 -26.52 -4.11
CA SER A 65 22.94 -25.51 -4.92
C SER A 65 21.46 -25.35 -4.55
N PHE A 66 21.13 -25.48 -3.26
CA PHE A 66 19.79 -25.25 -2.75
C PHE A 66 19.32 -23.84 -3.07
N ARG A 67 18.01 -23.72 -3.32
CA ARG A 67 17.35 -22.44 -3.57
C ARG A 67 16.07 -22.36 -2.75
N PRO A 68 15.65 -21.15 -2.32
CA PRO A 68 14.32 -20.91 -1.80
C PRO A 68 13.27 -21.44 -2.76
N GLN A 69 12.30 -22.18 -2.24
CA GLN A 69 11.22 -22.78 -3.00
C GLN A 69 9.92 -22.69 -2.23
N ILE A 70 8.84 -22.48 -2.96
CA ILE A 70 7.47 -22.60 -2.47
C ILE A 70 6.65 -23.37 -3.50
N GLN A 71 5.89 -24.35 -3.02
CA GLN A 71 4.95 -25.11 -3.81
C GLN A 71 3.57 -24.98 -3.19
N CYS A 72 2.56 -24.88 -4.03
CA CYS A 72 1.18 -24.81 -3.60
C CYS A 72 0.35 -25.82 -4.40
N SER A 73 -0.55 -26.53 -3.74
CA SER A 73 -1.47 -27.47 -4.41
C SER A 73 -2.45 -26.79 -5.36
N GLU A 74 -2.55 -25.45 -5.29
CA GLU A 74 -3.47 -24.63 -6.06
C GLU A 74 -2.74 -23.38 -6.54
N ASN A 75 -3.09 -22.86 -7.73
CA ASN A 75 -2.49 -21.62 -8.20
C ASN A 75 -3.02 -20.44 -7.37
N ILE A 76 -2.12 -19.70 -6.72
CA ILE A 76 -2.44 -18.47 -5.99
C ILE A 76 -2.23 -17.32 -6.98
N GLY A 77 -3.32 -16.67 -7.40
CA GLY A 77 -3.24 -15.54 -8.33
C GLY A 77 -2.71 -14.29 -7.62
N ASN A 78 -3.60 -13.47 -7.08
CA ASN A 78 -3.25 -12.21 -6.42
C ASN A 78 -3.19 -12.38 -4.88
N VAL A 79 -2.05 -12.03 -4.29
CA VAL A 79 -1.85 -12.04 -2.83
C VAL A 79 -1.69 -10.61 -2.33
N MET A 80 -2.43 -10.26 -1.28
CA MET A 80 -2.20 -9.01 -0.54
C MET A 80 -1.73 -9.32 0.88
N CYS A 81 -0.75 -8.57 1.36
CA CYS A 81 -0.18 -8.78 2.69
C CYS A 81 -0.18 -7.50 3.51
N PHE A 82 -0.73 -7.58 4.72
CA PHE A 82 -0.52 -6.59 5.76
C PHE A 82 0.74 -6.95 6.54
N ASN A 83 1.73 -6.06 6.51
CA ASN A 83 2.99 -6.17 7.24
C ASN A 83 3.55 -4.77 7.54
N GLU A 84 4.73 -4.70 8.16
CA GLU A 84 5.37 -3.41 8.49
C GLU A 84 5.63 -2.54 7.25
N ALA A 85 6.00 -3.13 6.11
CA ALA A 85 6.21 -2.38 4.87
C ALA A 85 4.91 -1.72 4.38
N TYR A 86 3.79 -2.43 4.47
CA TYR A 86 2.47 -1.88 4.15
C TYR A 86 2.12 -0.70 5.07
N VAL A 87 2.28 -0.86 6.39
CA VAL A 87 2.05 0.23 7.36
C VAL A 87 2.90 1.46 6.99
N ASN A 88 4.18 1.28 6.65
CA ASN A 88 5.06 2.40 6.30
C ASN A 88 4.68 3.11 4.99
N GLN A 89 4.13 2.39 4.01
CA GLN A 89 3.69 2.97 2.73
C GLN A 89 2.43 3.84 2.88
N PHE A 90 1.46 3.35 3.66
CA PHE A 90 0.15 3.99 3.73
C PHE A 90 0.14 5.24 4.58
N THR A 91 1.17 5.45 5.38
CA THR A 91 0.93 6.26 6.54
C THR A 91 1.05 7.76 6.28
N PHE A 92 1.73 8.28 5.25
CA PHE A 92 1.94 9.74 5.19
C PHE A 92 2.09 10.36 3.79
N GLN A 93 0.98 10.79 3.18
CA GLN A 93 0.99 11.92 2.24
C GLN A 93 0.62 13.21 2.99
N SER A 94 1.10 14.37 2.54
CA SER A 94 0.90 15.65 3.25
C SER A 94 -0.57 16.03 3.44
N ASP A 95 -1.44 15.58 2.53
CA ASP A 95 -2.83 16.06 2.41
C ASP A 95 -3.90 14.96 2.37
N GLU A 96 -3.52 13.69 2.29
CA GLU A 96 -4.41 12.52 2.18
C GLU A 96 -3.89 11.36 3.04
N LEU A 97 -4.80 10.65 3.74
CA LEU A 97 -4.42 9.49 4.56
C LEU A 97 -3.90 8.32 3.73
N VAL A 98 -4.36 8.18 2.48
CA VAL A 98 -4.04 7.07 1.58
C VAL A 98 -4.08 7.57 0.15
N SER A 99 -3.01 7.34 -0.63
CA SER A 99 -3.05 7.60 -2.08
C SER A 99 -4.15 6.79 -2.75
N ASN A 100 -4.92 7.41 -3.64
CA ASN A 100 -6.04 6.77 -4.35
C ASN A 100 -7.19 6.34 -3.42
N SER A 101 -7.49 7.12 -2.37
CA SER A 101 -8.64 6.82 -1.51
C SER A 101 -9.96 6.74 -2.30
N PHE A 102 -10.08 7.51 -3.39
CA PHE A 102 -11.21 7.40 -4.31
C PHE A 102 -11.36 5.98 -4.89
N ASP A 103 -10.28 5.37 -5.40
CA ASP A 103 -10.36 4.03 -5.98
C ASP A 103 -10.69 2.97 -4.92
N ILE A 104 -10.19 3.14 -3.69
CA ILE A 104 -10.40 2.19 -2.58
C ILE A 104 -11.83 2.25 -2.04
N PHE A 105 -12.36 3.46 -1.82
CA PHE A 105 -13.65 3.64 -1.12
C PHE A 105 -14.85 3.82 -2.05
N ILE A 106 -14.63 4.29 -3.29
CA ILE A 106 -15.71 4.73 -4.17
C ILE A 106 -15.84 3.85 -5.41
N ARG A 107 -14.72 3.41 -5.99
CA ARG A 107 -14.69 2.70 -7.29
C ARG A 107 -15.01 1.21 -7.17
N THR A 108 -16.17 0.93 -6.57
CA THR A 108 -16.75 -0.42 -6.50
C THR A 108 -17.19 -0.92 -7.88
N GLU A 109 -17.49 -2.22 -8.00
CA GLU A 109 -18.00 -2.81 -9.26
C GLU A 109 -19.27 -2.10 -9.77
N ASP A 110 -20.20 -1.74 -8.88
CA ASP A 110 -21.41 -1.00 -9.23
C ASP A 110 -21.09 0.40 -9.78
N TYR A 111 -20.09 1.07 -9.17
CA TYR A 111 -19.61 2.35 -9.66
C TYR A 111 -18.98 2.20 -11.04
N ILE A 112 -18.11 1.21 -11.23
CA ILE A 112 -17.43 0.93 -12.51
C ILE A 112 -18.46 0.59 -13.60
N ALA A 113 -19.48 -0.22 -13.28
CA ALA A 113 -20.54 -0.55 -14.22
C ALA A 113 -21.31 0.71 -14.67
N THR A 114 -21.66 1.58 -13.73
CA THR A 114 -22.34 2.85 -14.05
C THR A 114 -21.42 3.80 -14.84
N GLU A 115 -20.13 3.86 -14.50
CA GLU A 115 -19.11 4.62 -15.22
C GLU A 115 -18.99 4.16 -16.67
N GLN A 116 -18.92 2.85 -16.91
CA GLN A 116 -18.88 2.27 -18.26
C GLN A 116 -20.15 2.56 -19.07
N GLU A 117 -21.32 2.58 -18.44
CA GLU A 117 -22.56 2.97 -19.10
C GLU A 117 -22.54 4.46 -19.52
N ILE A 118 -22.03 5.34 -18.66
CA ILE A 118 -21.83 6.76 -19.00
C ILE A 118 -20.83 6.88 -20.15
N GLU A 119 -19.71 6.16 -20.08
CA GLU A 119 -18.69 6.17 -21.12
C GLU A 119 -19.24 5.70 -22.47
N ARG A 120 -20.09 4.65 -22.50
CA ARG A 120 -20.74 4.17 -23.73
C ARG A 120 -21.59 5.25 -24.39
N ILE A 121 -22.29 6.10 -23.62
CA ILE A 121 -23.13 7.16 -24.17
C ILE A 121 -22.29 8.26 -24.81
N VAL A 122 -21.14 8.62 -24.22
CA VAL A 122 -20.25 9.67 -24.75
C VAL A 122 -19.15 9.13 -25.67
N LYS A 123 -19.11 7.81 -25.88
CA LYS A 123 -18.06 7.09 -26.60
C LYS A 123 -17.88 7.64 -28.02
N ASP A 124 -18.99 7.81 -28.73
CA ASP A 124 -18.99 8.25 -30.12
C ASP A 124 -18.39 9.66 -30.29
N ILE A 125 -18.43 10.50 -29.25
CA ILE A 125 -17.75 11.82 -29.28
C ILE A 125 -16.23 11.62 -29.13
N LYS A 126 -15.79 10.76 -28.20
CA LYS A 126 -14.36 10.52 -27.93
C LYS A 126 -13.66 9.80 -29.08
N GLU A 127 -14.32 8.83 -29.70
CA GLU A 127 -13.76 8.08 -30.83
C GLU A 127 -13.46 8.97 -32.03
N LEU A 128 -14.18 10.09 -32.22
CA LEU A 128 -13.85 11.07 -33.26
C LEU A 128 -12.48 11.73 -33.08
N PHE A 129 -11.95 11.76 -31.85
CA PHE A 129 -10.61 12.25 -31.51
C PHE A 129 -9.57 11.12 -31.43
N THR A 130 -9.97 9.87 -31.61
CA THR A 130 -9.08 8.70 -31.55
C THR A 130 -8.69 8.32 -32.98
N ASP A 131 -7.38 8.19 -33.24
CA ASP A 131 -6.82 7.83 -34.56
C ASP A 131 -7.25 8.74 -35.73
N ASN A 132 -7.75 9.94 -35.45
CA ASN A 132 -8.18 10.90 -36.45
C ASN A 132 -7.04 11.87 -36.82
N VAL A 133 -6.12 11.38 -37.65
CA VAL A 133 -4.92 12.10 -38.10
C VAL A 133 -5.23 13.50 -38.64
N LYS A 134 -6.37 13.67 -39.33
CA LYS A 134 -6.76 14.97 -39.90
C LYS A 134 -7.18 15.97 -38.82
N LEU A 135 -7.97 15.52 -37.85
CA LEU A 135 -8.41 16.37 -36.74
C LEU A 135 -7.25 16.68 -35.79
N ASP A 136 -6.38 15.71 -35.51
CA ASP A 136 -5.18 15.92 -34.69
C ASP A 136 -4.22 16.91 -35.35
N SER A 137 -4.00 16.79 -36.66
CA SER A 137 -3.18 17.77 -37.41
C SER A 137 -3.79 19.18 -37.37
N LEU A 138 -5.11 19.30 -37.53
CA LEU A 138 -5.80 20.59 -37.39
C LEU A 138 -5.60 21.18 -35.99
N ILE A 139 -5.84 20.40 -34.93
CA ILE A 139 -5.68 20.83 -33.53
C ILE A 139 -4.23 21.22 -33.25
N ALA A 140 -3.25 20.47 -33.75
CA ALA A 140 -1.83 20.77 -33.59
C ALA A 140 -1.45 22.10 -34.24
N ASN A 141 -1.85 22.31 -35.50
CA ASN A 141 -1.56 23.54 -36.24
C ASN A 141 -2.27 24.76 -35.61
N LEU A 142 -3.53 24.61 -35.17
CA LEU A 142 -4.27 25.65 -34.45
C LEU A 142 -3.58 26.01 -33.12
N ASN A 143 -3.10 25.01 -32.36
CA ASN A 143 -2.34 25.25 -31.13
C ASN A 143 -1.02 25.97 -31.42
N GLU A 144 -0.30 25.58 -32.47
CA GLU A 144 0.95 26.20 -32.86
C GLU A 144 0.74 27.69 -33.20
N LEU A 145 -0.24 27.99 -34.08
CA LEU A 145 -0.58 29.37 -34.43
C LEU A 145 -1.10 30.16 -33.24
N GLY A 146 -2.00 29.56 -32.44
CA GLY A 146 -2.56 30.19 -31.25
C GLY A 146 -1.49 30.53 -30.22
N SER A 147 -0.51 29.65 -30.00
CA SER A 147 0.58 29.85 -29.04
C SER A 147 1.59 30.93 -29.47
N ALA A 148 1.69 31.20 -30.79
CA ALA A 148 2.55 32.23 -31.33
C ALA A 148 2.12 33.65 -30.90
N PHE A 149 0.84 33.81 -30.56
CA PHE A 149 0.26 35.07 -30.12
C PHE A 149 -0.16 35.02 -28.64
N LYS A 150 -0.11 36.16 -27.95
CA LYS A 150 -0.60 36.27 -26.56
C LYS A 150 -1.49 37.50 -26.45
N LEU A 151 -2.61 37.38 -25.74
CA LEU A 151 -3.51 38.50 -25.47
C LEU A 151 -3.17 39.16 -24.12
N THR A 152 -3.39 40.47 -24.04
CA THR A 152 -3.32 41.30 -22.82
C THR A 152 -4.61 42.12 -22.71
N LYS A 153 -4.76 42.88 -21.60
CA LYS A 153 -5.90 43.78 -21.40
C LYS A 153 -6.05 44.85 -22.50
N THR A 154 -4.99 45.15 -23.25
CA THR A 154 -4.97 46.19 -24.29
C THR A 154 -4.90 45.63 -25.73
N GLY A 155 -5.06 44.32 -25.91
CA GLY A 155 -5.03 43.65 -27.21
C GLY A 155 -3.88 42.64 -27.31
N ILE A 156 -3.32 42.47 -28.51
CA ILE A 156 -2.24 41.50 -28.74
C ILE A 156 -0.91 41.99 -28.12
N SER A 157 -0.18 41.09 -27.47
CA SER A 157 1.11 41.40 -26.84
C SER A 157 2.20 41.52 -27.88
N LYS A 158 2.83 42.70 -27.97
CA LYS A 158 4.04 42.92 -28.79
C LYS A 158 5.23 42.04 -28.38
N ALA A 159 5.20 41.47 -27.17
CA ALA A 159 6.23 40.56 -26.69
C ALA A 159 6.06 39.11 -27.19
N SER A 160 4.90 38.76 -27.78
CA SER A 160 4.64 37.43 -28.31
C SER A 160 5.55 37.09 -29.50
N THR A 161 5.84 35.80 -29.69
CA THR A 161 6.79 35.34 -30.71
C THR A 161 6.33 35.74 -32.11
N GLY A 162 5.04 35.65 -32.39
CA GLY A 162 4.49 36.06 -33.68
C GLY A 162 4.45 37.56 -33.91
N MET A 163 4.15 38.35 -32.88
CA MET A 163 4.27 39.80 -33.00
C MET A 163 5.71 40.25 -33.26
N LYS A 164 6.69 39.65 -32.59
CA LYS A 164 8.11 39.94 -32.83
C LYS A 164 8.57 39.53 -34.22
N ALA A 165 8.08 38.39 -34.71
CA ALA A 165 8.40 37.89 -36.05
C ALA A 165 7.91 38.83 -37.16
N LEU A 166 6.70 39.37 -37.01
CA LEU A 166 6.05 40.23 -38.00
C LEU A 166 6.37 41.73 -37.84
N ALA A 167 6.98 42.14 -36.72
CA ALA A 167 7.17 43.56 -36.37
C ALA A 167 8.05 44.36 -37.36
N LYS A 168 8.96 43.70 -38.08
CA LYS A 168 9.90 44.36 -39.02
C LYS A 168 9.61 44.05 -40.50
N GLY A 169 8.41 43.56 -40.79
CA GLY A 169 8.03 43.13 -42.14
C GLY A 169 8.72 41.83 -42.59
N ASN A 170 8.33 41.33 -43.75
CA ASN A 170 8.88 40.13 -44.34
C ASN A 170 10.17 40.42 -45.10
N LYS A 171 11.29 40.44 -44.38
CA LYS A 171 12.63 40.66 -44.95
C LYS A 171 13.17 39.48 -45.78
N ILE A 172 12.45 38.36 -45.85
CA ILE A 172 12.80 37.23 -46.73
C ILE A 172 12.33 37.55 -48.15
N GLU A 173 11.11 38.08 -48.26
CA GLU A 173 10.53 38.54 -49.51
C GLU A 173 11.11 39.92 -49.90
N HIS A 174 11.13 40.87 -48.99
CA HIS A 174 11.63 42.24 -49.21
C HIS A 174 13.04 42.39 -48.66
N ILE A 175 14.04 41.98 -49.45
CA ILE A 175 15.44 42.01 -49.05
C ILE A 175 15.91 43.47 -48.90
N PRO A 176 16.54 43.85 -47.76
CA PRO A 176 17.06 45.20 -47.55
C PRO A 176 18.07 45.63 -48.60
N ALA A 177 18.04 46.92 -48.94
CA ALA A 177 18.90 47.50 -49.97
C ALA A 177 20.39 47.21 -49.69
N GLY A 178 21.11 46.72 -50.70
CA GLY A 178 22.51 46.35 -50.61
C GLY A 178 22.77 44.91 -50.16
N LEU A 179 21.75 44.09 -49.89
CA LEU A 179 21.89 42.66 -49.58
C LEU A 179 21.37 41.73 -50.69
N GLU A 180 21.03 42.28 -51.87
CA GLU A 180 20.39 41.56 -52.97
C GLU A 180 21.25 40.40 -53.50
N VAL A 181 22.57 40.51 -53.42
CA VAL A 181 23.50 39.44 -53.80
C VAL A 181 23.30 38.15 -52.99
N TYR A 182 22.79 38.26 -51.75
CA TYR A 182 22.51 37.11 -50.89
C TYR A 182 21.10 36.53 -51.08
N LYS A 183 20.31 37.05 -52.02
CA LYS A 183 18.95 36.58 -52.33
C LYS A 183 18.82 35.06 -52.45
N PRO A 184 19.71 34.33 -53.13
CA PRO A 184 19.61 32.87 -53.22
C PRO A 184 19.63 32.18 -51.86
N PHE A 185 20.37 32.72 -50.88
CA PHE A 185 20.48 32.16 -49.54
C PHE A 185 19.36 32.62 -48.62
N ILE A 186 19.01 33.91 -48.66
CA ILE A 186 17.93 34.50 -47.86
C ILE A 186 16.58 33.87 -48.19
N ARG A 187 16.32 33.57 -49.48
CA ARG A 187 15.08 32.91 -49.93
C ARG A 187 15.17 31.39 -50.02
N SER A 188 16.29 30.79 -49.60
CA SER A 188 16.43 29.33 -49.59
C SER A 188 15.58 28.69 -48.49
N SER A 189 15.31 27.40 -48.63
CA SER A 189 14.70 26.60 -47.56
C SER A 189 15.58 26.49 -46.30
N ASN A 190 16.89 26.75 -46.42
CA ASN A 190 17.84 26.77 -45.30
C ASN A 190 18.27 28.19 -44.91
N ASN A 191 17.37 29.17 -45.06
CA ASN A 191 17.66 30.58 -44.75
C ASN A 191 18.05 30.82 -43.28
N VAL A 192 17.38 30.20 -42.32
CA VAL A 192 17.69 30.32 -40.88
C VAL A 192 19.10 29.80 -40.59
N GLY A 193 19.47 28.66 -41.17
CA GLY A 193 20.80 28.08 -41.01
C GLY A 193 21.89 28.95 -41.62
N TRP A 194 21.63 29.49 -42.81
CA TRP A 194 22.56 30.40 -43.47
C TRP A 194 22.74 31.73 -42.70
N ILE A 195 21.67 32.33 -42.19
CA ILE A 195 21.76 33.56 -41.36
C ILE A 195 22.56 33.28 -40.09
N ASP A 196 22.30 32.16 -39.40
CA ASP A 196 23.07 31.78 -38.20
C ASP A 196 24.57 31.62 -38.52
N TRP A 197 24.88 30.96 -39.64
CA TRP A 197 26.25 30.78 -40.11
C TRP A 197 26.93 32.12 -40.41
N GLN A 198 26.27 33.00 -41.18
CA GLN A 198 26.81 34.30 -41.55
C GLN A 198 27.04 35.19 -40.32
N THR A 199 26.06 35.26 -39.41
CA THR A 199 26.16 36.11 -38.22
C THR A 199 27.22 35.63 -37.25
N LYS A 200 27.34 34.31 -37.03
CA LYS A 200 28.44 33.74 -36.23
C LYS A 200 29.78 33.92 -36.91
N GLY A 201 29.83 33.73 -38.23
CA GLY A 201 31.03 33.87 -39.03
C GLY A 201 31.63 35.27 -38.90
N VAL A 202 30.78 36.31 -39.00
CA VAL A 202 31.19 37.69 -38.74
C VAL A 202 31.68 37.85 -37.31
N LYS A 203 30.89 37.43 -36.32
CA LYS A 203 31.22 37.64 -34.91
C LYS A 203 32.53 36.98 -34.47
N GLU A 204 32.82 35.78 -34.97
CA GLU A 204 33.93 34.96 -34.50
C GLU A 204 35.22 35.14 -35.32
N PHE A 205 35.12 35.53 -36.60
CA PHE A 205 36.28 35.52 -37.51
C PHE A 205 36.63 36.88 -38.12
N SER A 206 35.75 37.89 -38.08
CA SER A 206 36.01 39.18 -38.75
C SER A 206 37.15 40.02 -38.14
N GLU A 207 37.49 39.76 -36.87
CA GLU A 207 38.62 40.40 -36.17
C GLU A 207 39.95 39.68 -36.40
N ILE A 208 39.92 38.44 -36.91
CA ILE A 208 41.11 37.58 -37.07
C ILE A 208 41.79 37.83 -38.43
N SER A 209 41.01 38.05 -39.48
CA SER A 209 41.51 38.28 -40.84
C SER A 209 40.47 39.01 -41.69
N ASP A 210 40.92 39.81 -42.65
CA ASP A 210 40.05 40.39 -43.69
C ASP A 210 39.76 39.40 -44.84
N CYS A 211 40.24 38.15 -44.75
CA CYS A 211 39.91 37.09 -45.70
C CYS A 211 38.64 36.33 -45.29
N CYS A 212 37.86 35.88 -46.28
CA CYS A 212 36.67 35.06 -46.05
C CYS A 212 37.05 33.75 -45.34
N PRO A 213 36.39 33.39 -44.22
CA PRO A 213 36.69 32.16 -43.49
C PRO A 213 36.32 30.87 -44.26
N PHE A 214 35.57 30.98 -45.36
CA PHE A 214 35.17 29.83 -46.18
C PHE A 214 36.11 29.57 -47.37
N CYS A 215 36.52 30.62 -48.09
CA CYS A 215 37.31 30.49 -49.33
C CYS A 215 38.65 31.23 -49.33
N SER A 216 39.01 31.90 -48.23
CA SER A 216 40.26 32.66 -48.05
C SER A 216 40.49 33.82 -49.04
N THR A 217 39.46 34.25 -49.77
CA THR A 217 39.51 35.46 -50.62
C THR A 217 39.42 36.73 -49.77
N ASP A 218 40.12 37.80 -50.15
CA ASP A 218 40.00 39.12 -49.53
C ASP A 218 38.56 39.66 -49.58
N THR A 219 38.09 40.19 -48.45
CA THR A 219 36.73 40.70 -48.26
C THR A 219 36.67 42.16 -47.80
N GLN A 220 37.78 42.91 -47.79
CA GLN A 220 37.78 44.32 -47.35
C GLN A 220 36.70 45.17 -48.03
N ASP A 221 36.59 45.08 -49.36
CA ASP A 221 35.61 45.84 -50.15
C ASP A 221 34.14 45.42 -49.89
N LYS A 222 33.91 44.30 -49.19
CA LYS A 222 32.57 43.75 -48.89
C LYS A 222 32.27 43.69 -47.40
N LYS A 223 33.17 44.15 -46.54
CA LYS A 223 33.07 44.05 -45.08
C LYS A 223 31.77 44.65 -44.54
N GLU A 224 31.44 45.86 -45.00
CA GLU A 224 30.20 46.54 -44.63
C GLU A 224 28.95 45.75 -45.09
N GLN A 225 28.96 45.20 -46.31
CA GLN A 225 27.86 44.39 -46.84
C GLN A 225 27.66 43.08 -46.04
N ILE A 226 28.76 42.46 -45.61
CA ILE A 226 28.78 41.23 -44.80
C ILE A 226 28.24 41.51 -43.39
N GLU A 227 28.68 42.58 -42.73
CA GLU A 227 28.21 42.99 -41.40
C GLU A 227 26.74 43.41 -41.40
N LYS A 228 26.29 44.05 -42.48
CA LYS A 228 24.91 44.49 -42.65
C LYS A 228 23.89 43.34 -42.57
N VAL A 229 24.27 42.11 -42.94
CA VAL A 229 23.40 40.93 -42.75
C VAL A 229 23.06 40.73 -41.27
N SER A 230 24.05 40.82 -40.38
CA SER A 230 23.88 40.66 -38.93
C SER A 230 23.15 41.82 -38.27
N GLN A 231 23.16 43.00 -38.89
CA GLN A 231 22.40 44.17 -38.43
C GLN A 231 20.92 44.07 -38.80
N GLU A 232 20.63 43.56 -40.00
CA GLU A 232 19.28 43.52 -40.55
C GLU A 232 18.47 42.28 -40.16
N TYR A 233 19.15 41.14 -40.00
CA TYR A 233 18.56 39.83 -39.75
C TYR A 233 18.89 39.30 -38.35
N ASP A 234 17.88 38.74 -37.68
CA ASP A 234 18.04 37.99 -36.44
C ASP A 234 17.52 36.55 -36.64
N LYS A 235 18.34 35.56 -36.28
CA LYS A 235 18.03 34.14 -36.47
C LYS A 235 16.69 33.74 -35.84
N ILE A 236 16.43 34.18 -34.60
CA ILE A 236 15.24 33.79 -33.85
C ILE A 236 14.00 34.42 -34.49
N VAL A 237 14.10 35.69 -34.90
CA VAL A 237 13.02 36.41 -35.59
C VAL A 237 12.68 35.73 -36.92
N ILE A 238 13.68 35.39 -37.74
CA ILE A 238 13.45 34.73 -39.04
C ILE A 238 12.93 33.30 -38.86
N LYS A 239 13.46 32.54 -37.90
CA LYS A 239 12.93 31.21 -37.57
C LYS A 239 11.45 31.28 -37.20
N ASN A 240 11.06 32.24 -36.37
CA ASN A 240 9.67 32.41 -35.96
C ASN A 240 8.78 32.89 -37.12
N LEU A 241 9.28 33.77 -38.00
CA LEU A 241 8.56 34.23 -39.18
C LEU A 241 8.26 33.07 -40.14
N VAL A 242 9.29 32.29 -40.49
CA VAL A 242 9.13 31.09 -41.34
C VAL A 242 8.17 30.09 -40.70
N GLY A 243 8.30 29.85 -39.38
CA GLY A 243 7.38 28.98 -38.65
C GLY A 243 5.92 29.43 -38.79
N ILE A 244 5.64 30.72 -38.59
CA ILE A 244 4.28 31.27 -38.69
C ILE A 244 3.74 31.17 -40.10
N ILE A 245 4.54 31.50 -41.12
CA ILE A 245 4.14 31.37 -42.53
C ILE A 245 3.76 29.92 -42.83
N ASN A 246 4.62 28.95 -42.47
CA ASN A 246 4.36 27.54 -42.70
C ASN A 246 3.07 27.06 -42.00
N VAL A 247 2.83 27.50 -40.77
CA VAL A 247 1.60 27.12 -40.03
C VAL A 247 0.36 27.75 -40.65
N ILE A 248 0.44 29.01 -41.10
CA ILE A 248 -0.64 29.68 -41.84
C ILE A 248 -0.93 28.94 -43.15
N GLU A 249 0.10 28.52 -43.89
CA GLU A 249 -0.04 27.72 -45.11
C GLU A 249 -0.70 26.36 -44.83
N ASN A 250 -0.26 25.65 -43.79
CA ASN A 250 -0.84 24.37 -43.37
C ASN A 250 -2.31 24.50 -42.95
N LEU A 251 -2.66 25.61 -42.29
CA LEU A 251 -4.04 25.96 -41.94
C LEU A 251 -4.81 26.61 -43.08
N GLY A 252 -4.16 26.89 -44.22
CA GLY A 252 -4.69 27.70 -45.31
C GLY A 252 -6.13 27.34 -45.61
N ASP A 253 -6.37 26.11 -46.09
CA ASP A 253 -7.70 25.61 -46.45
C ASP A 253 -8.75 25.63 -45.32
N TYR A 254 -8.34 25.76 -44.06
CA TYR A 254 -9.22 25.84 -42.90
C TYR A 254 -9.68 27.28 -42.62
N PHE A 255 -8.98 28.29 -43.13
CA PHE A 255 -9.41 29.68 -43.05
C PHE A 255 -10.44 30.03 -44.13
N SER A 256 -11.32 31.00 -43.85
CA SER A 256 -12.18 31.61 -44.86
C SER A 256 -11.34 32.35 -45.90
N GLU A 257 -11.87 32.54 -47.12
CA GLU A 257 -11.13 33.20 -48.20
C GLU A 257 -10.66 34.61 -47.83
N ASP A 258 -11.52 35.41 -47.18
CA ASP A 258 -11.16 36.73 -46.66
C ASP A 258 -10.02 36.65 -45.63
N ALA A 259 -10.05 35.66 -44.73
CA ALA A 259 -9.00 35.49 -43.74
C ALA A 259 -7.67 35.05 -44.37
N LYS A 260 -7.69 34.14 -45.35
CA LYS A 260 -6.51 33.73 -46.12
C LYS A 260 -5.87 34.92 -46.81
N GLU A 261 -6.66 35.73 -47.53
CA GLU A 261 -6.15 36.90 -48.25
C GLU A 261 -5.54 37.93 -47.30
N ARG A 262 -6.18 38.20 -46.16
CA ARG A 262 -5.65 39.13 -45.15
C ARG A 262 -4.38 38.61 -44.50
N LEU A 263 -4.32 37.32 -44.17
CA LEU A 263 -3.12 36.69 -43.63
C LEU A 263 -1.97 36.73 -44.63
N ALA A 264 -2.22 36.40 -45.89
CA ALA A 264 -1.23 36.47 -46.96
C ALA A 264 -0.67 37.89 -47.11
N LYS A 265 -1.54 38.92 -47.11
CA LYS A 265 -1.13 40.32 -47.09
C LYS A 265 -0.25 40.63 -45.90
N ILE A 266 -0.68 40.30 -44.68
CA ILE A 266 0.07 40.54 -43.44
C ILE A 266 1.46 39.87 -43.47
N THR A 267 1.56 38.63 -43.94
CA THR A 267 2.83 37.90 -44.02
C THR A 267 3.75 38.39 -45.14
N SER A 268 3.25 39.20 -46.08
CA SER A 268 4.01 39.75 -47.21
C SER A 268 4.34 41.24 -47.07
N LEU A 269 3.99 41.88 -45.95
CA LEU A 269 4.22 43.32 -45.78
C LEU A 269 5.73 43.65 -45.82
N PRO A 270 6.15 44.68 -46.58
CA PRO A 270 7.53 45.13 -46.59
C PRO A 270 7.93 45.78 -45.26
N ASP A 271 7.00 46.49 -44.65
CA ASP A 271 7.15 47.17 -43.36
C ASP A 271 6.43 46.41 -42.24
N GLY A 272 6.62 46.87 -40.99
CA GLY A 272 5.98 46.27 -39.82
C GLY A 272 4.46 46.35 -39.78
N LEU A 273 3.86 45.78 -38.73
CA LEU A 273 2.41 45.74 -38.56
C LEU A 273 1.82 47.11 -38.13
N GLU A 274 0.72 47.50 -38.77
CA GLU A 274 -0.15 48.58 -38.32
C GLU A 274 -1.24 48.09 -37.35
N LYS A 275 -1.96 49.04 -36.74
CA LYS A 275 -2.95 48.75 -35.70
C LYS A 275 -4.11 47.87 -36.19
N GLU A 276 -4.54 48.04 -37.42
CA GLU A 276 -5.59 47.20 -38.03
C GLU A 276 -5.14 45.74 -38.20
N HIS A 277 -3.86 45.51 -38.57
CA HIS A 277 -3.28 44.18 -38.64
C HIS A 277 -3.22 43.52 -37.25
N GLU A 278 -2.79 44.28 -36.22
CA GLU A 278 -2.77 43.80 -34.83
C GLU A 278 -4.17 43.37 -34.36
N ASN A 279 -5.19 44.17 -34.66
CA ASN A 279 -6.57 43.88 -34.27
C ASN A 279 -7.08 42.60 -34.97
N PHE A 280 -6.77 42.43 -36.25
CA PHE A 280 -7.14 41.24 -37.00
C PHE A 280 -6.47 39.97 -36.45
N LEU A 281 -5.16 39.99 -36.21
CA LEU A 281 -4.43 38.88 -35.57
C LEU A 281 -4.97 38.57 -34.16
N GLY A 282 -5.37 39.58 -33.40
CA GLY A 282 -6.05 39.41 -32.11
C GLY A 282 -7.39 38.67 -32.23
N SER A 283 -8.16 38.95 -33.29
CA SER A 283 -9.41 38.24 -33.60
C SER A 283 -9.16 36.77 -33.96
N ILE A 284 -8.16 36.49 -34.81
CA ILE A 284 -7.73 35.12 -35.15
C ILE A 284 -7.44 34.34 -33.87
N LYS A 285 -6.58 34.90 -33.01
CA LYS A 285 -6.20 34.28 -31.74
C LYS A 285 -7.41 33.96 -30.86
N THR A 286 -8.33 34.91 -30.72
CA THR A 286 -9.54 34.73 -29.90
C THR A 286 -10.42 33.59 -30.42
N GLN A 287 -10.64 33.52 -31.74
CA GLN A 287 -11.44 32.47 -32.36
C GLN A 287 -10.76 31.09 -32.27
N ILE A 288 -9.44 31.03 -32.50
CA ILE A 288 -8.64 29.80 -32.36
C ILE A 288 -8.72 29.28 -30.91
N ASP A 289 -8.50 30.12 -29.92
CA ASP A 289 -8.52 29.73 -28.51
C ASP A 289 -9.89 29.20 -28.09
N THR A 290 -10.95 29.90 -28.51
CA THR A 290 -12.33 29.50 -28.18
C THR A 290 -12.66 28.14 -28.81
N LEU A 291 -12.21 27.89 -30.05
CA LEU A 291 -12.43 26.61 -30.72
C LEU A 291 -11.62 25.48 -30.03
N LEU A 292 -10.35 25.73 -29.73
CA LEU A 292 -9.48 24.77 -29.04
C LEU A 292 -9.99 24.42 -27.64
N GLU A 293 -10.52 25.40 -26.89
CA GLU A 293 -11.12 25.16 -25.58
C GLU A 293 -12.31 24.20 -25.70
N LYS A 294 -13.23 24.46 -26.64
CA LYS A 294 -14.40 23.59 -26.87
C LYS A 294 -13.99 22.20 -27.34
N LEU A 295 -13.04 22.08 -28.26
CA LEU A 295 -12.53 20.79 -28.74
C LEU A 295 -11.83 20.02 -27.61
N GLY A 296 -11.07 20.71 -26.76
CA GLY A 296 -10.42 20.12 -25.59
C GLY A 296 -11.43 19.56 -24.58
N GLN A 297 -12.49 20.31 -24.28
CA GLN A 297 -13.57 19.88 -23.39
C GLN A 297 -14.29 18.63 -23.92
N LEU A 298 -14.53 18.55 -25.24
CA LEU A 298 -15.13 17.39 -25.89
C LEU A 298 -14.20 16.16 -25.85
N LYS A 299 -12.90 16.36 -26.08
CA LYS A 299 -11.90 15.28 -26.05
C LYS A 299 -11.79 14.62 -24.68
N THR A 300 -11.98 15.38 -23.60
CA THR A 300 -11.86 14.88 -22.21
C THR A 300 -13.20 14.62 -21.53
N LEU A 301 -14.33 14.65 -22.25
CA LEU A 301 -15.67 14.61 -21.66
C LEU A 301 -15.91 13.34 -20.81
N LYS A 302 -16.26 13.50 -19.54
CA LYS A 302 -16.57 12.43 -18.58
C LYS A 302 -17.84 12.76 -17.77
N GLY A 303 -18.37 11.78 -17.05
CA GLY A 303 -19.57 11.95 -16.22
C GLY A 303 -19.48 13.09 -15.19
N PHE A 304 -18.27 13.33 -14.65
CA PHE A 304 -18.01 14.39 -13.68
C PHE A 304 -17.99 15.81 -14.24
N ASP A 305 -17.93 15.98 -15.57
CA ASP A 305 -18.01 17.32 -16.15
C ASP A 305 -19.38 17.96 -15.92
N PHE A 306 -20.43 17.16 -15.69
CA PHE A 306 -21.79 17.66 -15.48
C PHE A 306 -22.06 17.96 -14.01
N LYS A 307 -22.05 19.22 -13.58
CA LYS A 307 -22.18 19.58 -12.14
C LYS A 307 -23.53 19.19 -11.54
N GLN A 308 -23.60 19.07 -10.21
CA GLN A 308 -24.87 18.77 -9.52
C GLN A 308 -25.90 19.89 -9.81
N GLY A 309 -27.09 19.50 -10.25
CA GLY A 309 -28.16 20.43 -10.62
C GLY A 309 -28.06 21.01 -12.04
N GLU A 310 -26.96 20.76 -12.76
CA GLU A 310 -26.82 21.15 -14.16
C GLU A 310 -27.65 20.23 -15.07
N LYS A 311 -28.36 20.81 -16.04
CA LYS A 311 -29.07 20.05 -17.06
C LYS A 311 -28.06 19.61 -18.13
N VAL A 312 -27.82 18.30 -18.22
CA VAL A 312 -26.89 17.67 -19.20
C VAL A 312 -27.15 18.19 -20.61
N LYS A 313 -28.42 18.23 -21.04
CA LYS A 313 -28.82 18.75 -22.36
C LYS A 313 -28.32 20.18 -22.60
N THR A 314 -28.55 21.09 -21.65
CA THR A 314 -28.13 22.49 -21.76
C THR A 314 -26.61 22.63 -21.80
N LYS A 315 -25.87 21.75 -21.11
CA LYS A 315 -24.41 21.73 -21.16
C LYS A 315 -23.89 21.23 -22.51
N LEU A 316 -24.43 20.12 -23.00
CA LEU A 316 -24.08 19.57 -24.32
C LEU A 316 -24.39 20.55 -25.46
N ASP A 317 -25.50 21.27 -25.38
CA ASP A 317 -25.84 22.31 -26.37
C ASP A 317 -24.78 23.43 -26.46
N LYS A 318 -24.09 23.76 -25.35
CA LYS A 318 -23.00 24.75 -25.36
C LYS A 318 -21.74 24.27 -26.08
N TYR A 319 -21.53 22.95 -26.14
CA TYR A 319 -20.38 22.36 -26.83
C TYR A 319 -20.57 22.30 -28.35
N LYS A 320 -21.78 22.56 -28.87
CA LYS A 320 -21.99 22.71 -30.31
C LYS A 320 -21.05 23.78 -30.87
N LEU A 321 -20.43 23.43 -31.98
CA LEU A 321 -19.47 24.25 -32.71
C LEU A 321 -20.21 24.95 -33.84
N ASP A 322 -20.76 26.12 -33.54
CA ASP A 322 -21.43 26.96 -34.52
C ASP A 322 -20.42 27.88 -35.22
N LEU A 323 -20.00 27.48 -36.42
CA LEU A 323 -18.98 28.16 -37.21
C LEU A 323 -19.37 29.57 -37.65
N GLN A 324 -20.64 29.96 -37.56
CA GLN A 324 -21.06 31.35 -37.81
C GLN A 324 -20.39 32.34 -36.84
N PHE A 325 -20.01 31.89 -35.65
CA PHE A 325 -19.25 32.67 -34.67
C PHE A 325 -17.73 32.53 -34.82
N PHE A 326 -17.25 31.73 -35.78
CA PHE A 326 -15.84 31.50 -36.10
C PHE A 326 -15.55 31.91 -37.55
N SER A 327 -15.97 33.11 -37.95
CA SER A 327 -15.90 33.61 -39.33
C SER A 327 -14.51 33.54 -39.99
N ILE A 328 -13.43 33.52 -39.21
CA ILE A 328 -12.05 33.39 -39.71
C ILE A 328 -11.76 31.94 -40.11
N LEU A 329 -12.34 30.98 -39.40
CA LEU A 329 -12.16 29.54 -39.59
C LEU A 329 -13.33 28.90 -40.37
N ASP A 330 -14.31 29.69 -40.80
CA ASP A 330 -15.50 29.21 -41.51
C ASP A 330 -15.19 28.95 -42.99
N SER A 331 -14.51 27.82 -43.24
CA SER A 331 -14.21 27.30 -44.57
C SER A 331 -14.93 25.96 -44.79
N GLU A 332 -15.04 25.54 -46.05
CA GLU A 332 -15.60 24.22 -46.39
C GLU A 332 -14.83 23.07 -45.71
N LYS A 333 -13.50 23.18 -45.58
CA LYS A 333 -12.67 22.17 -44.93
C LYS A 333 -12.89 22.12 -43.42
N THR A 334 -13.03 23.28 -42.76
CA THR A 334 -13.38 23.33 -41.33
C THR A 334 -14.78 22.79 -41.09
N GLN A 335 -15.77 23.17 -41.91
CA GLN A 335 -17.12 22.64 -41.82
C GLN A 335 -17.14 21.11 -41.93
N LYS A 336 -16.41 20.53 -42.90
CA LYS A 336 -16.26 19.08 -43.05
C LYS A 336 -15.57 18.41 -41.85
N ALA A 337 -14.61 19.08 -41.22
CA ALA A 337 -13.92 18.56 -40.03
C ALA A 337 -14.80 18.60 -38.77
N ILE A 338 -15.64 19.64 -38.64
CA ILE A 338 -16.48 19.88 -37.46
C ILE A 338 -17.85 19.20 -37.54
N ALA A 339 -18.40 18.99 -38.75
CA ALA A 339 -19.72 18.39 -38.93
C ALA A 339 -19.89 17.04 -38.21
N PRO A 340 -18.96 16.06 -38.29
CA PRO A 340 -19.07 14.80 -37.56
C PRO A 340 -19.15 14.99 -36.03
N ILE A 341 -18.41 15.97 -35.49
CA ILE A 341 -18.41 16.31 -34.07
C ILE A 341 -19.79 16.83 -33.66
N ASN A 342 -20.35 17.78 -34.41
CA ASN A 342 -21.69 18.31 -34.14
C ASN A 342 -22.79 17.25 -34.27
N THR A 343 -22.69 16.34 -35.27
CA THR A 343 -23.61 15.21 -35.41
C THR A 343 -23.56 14.31 -34.17
N SER A 344 -22.35 13.95 -33.71
CA SER A 344 -22.17 13.13 -32.51
C SER A 344 -22.72 13.81 -31.24
N ILE A 345 -22.49 15.12 -31.08
CA ILE A 345 -23.10 15.91 -29.98
C ILE A 345 -24.63 15.82 -30.02
N VAL A 346 -25.27 15.93 -31.20
CA VAL A 346 -26.73 15.82 -31.33
C VAL A 346 -27.23 14.44 -30.93
N GLN A 347 -26.54 13.37 -31.34
CA GLN A 347 -26.87 11.99 -30.95
C GLN A 347 -26.77 11.80 -29.42
N VAL A 348 -25.75 12.36 -28.77
CA VAL A 348 -25.64 12.33 -27.30
C VAL A 348 -26.73 13.17 -26.63
N ILE A 349 -27.13 14.30 -27.23
CA ILE A 349 -28.24 15.14 -26.73
C ILE A 349 -29.57 14.38 -26.75
N GLU A 350 -29.82 13.53 -27.75
CA GLU A 350 -31.01 12.66 -27.78
C GLU A 350 -31.05 11.70 -26.58
N GLN A 351 -29.86 11.27 -26.11
CA GLN A 351 -29.71 10.44 -24.92
C GLN A 351 -29.51 11.23 -23.62
N ALA A 352 -29.63 12.57 -23.63
CA ALA A 352 -29.31 13.41 -22.48
C ALA A 352 -30.11 13.06 -21.21
N ALA A 353 -31.37 12.62 -21.35
CA ALA A 353 -32.18 12.19 -20.21
C ALA A 353 -31.66 10.89 -19.59
N ASN A 354 -31.24 9.92 -20.42
CA ASN A 354 -30.62 8.68 -19.97
C ASN A 354 -29.28 8.97 -19.28
N LEU A 355 -28.42 9.79 -19.92
CA LEU A 355 -27.14 10.22 -19.36
C LEU A 355 -27.31 10.92 -18.00
N GLN A 356 -28.26 11.85 -17.89
CA GLN A 356 -28.61 12.51 -16.64
C GLN A 356 -29.04 11.51 -15.55
N GLY A 357 -29.85 10.50 -15.92
CA GLY A 357 -30.26 9.43 -15.03
C GLY A 357 -29.06 8.64 -14.50
N LYS A 358 -28.17 8.19 -15.39
CA LYS A 358 -26.97 7.41 -15.02
C LYS A 358 -26.01 8.21 -14.14
N ILE A 359 -25.74 9.48 -14.46
CA ILE A 359 -24.94 10.38 -13.61
C ILE A 359 -25.57 10.55 -12.23
N SER A 360 -26.91 10.64 -12.16
CA SER A 360 -27.61 10.79 -10.88
C SER A 360 -27.53 9.52 -10.02
N ILE A 361 -27.59 8.34 -10.65
CA ILE A 361 -27.38 7.05 -10.00
C ILE A 361 -25.95 6.95 -9.47
N GLN A 362 -24.93 7.25 -10.29
CA GLN A 362 -23.52 7.21 -9.90
C GLN A 362 -23.26 8.11 -8.67
N ARG A 363 -23.77 9.34 -8.68
CA ARG A 363 -23.65 10.26 -7.54
C ARG A 363 -24.37 9.78 -6.29
N ALA A 364 -25.55 9.19 -6.43
CA ALA A 364 -26.30 8.64 -5.31
C ALA A 364 -25.57 7.44 -4.67
N LEU A 365 -24.99 6.57 -5.51
CA LEU A 365 -24.13 5.46 -5.06
C LEU A 365 -22.92 5.99 -4.31
N MET A 366 -22.18 6.94 -4.90
CA MET A 366 -21.01 7.56 -4.26
C MET A 366 -21.34 8.18 -2.90
N LYS A 367 -22.41 8.98 -2.80
CA LYS A 367 -22.84 9.58 -1.52
C LYS A 367 -23.19 8.53 -0.47
N ARG A 368 -23.79 7.41 -0.88
CA ARG A 368 -24.13 6.30 0.01
C ARG A 368 -22.87 5.57 0.50
N LEU A 369 -21.93 5.27 -0.40
CA LEU A 369 -20.66 4.63 -0.07
C LEU A 369 -19.83 5.49 0.90
N ILE A 370 -19.66 6.78 0.59
CA ILE A 370 -18.98 7.74 1.47
C ILE A 370 -19.59 7.72 2.87
N LYS A 371 -20.91 7.89 2.97
CA LYS A 371 -21.62 7.91 4.24
C LYS A 371 -21.44 6.60 5.02
N ASN A 372 -21.55 5.46 4.36
CA ASN A 372 -21.44 4.14 4.98
C ASN A 372 -20.02 3.85 5.46
N HIS A 373 -19.01 4.08 4.62
CA HIS A 373 -17.61 3.85 4.97
C HIS A 373 -17.15 4.78 6.09
N GLN A 374 -17.49 6.08 6.01
CA GLN A 374 -17.22 7.01 7.12
C GLN A 374 -17.86 6.55 8.43
N ALA A 375 -19.15 6.17 8.40
CA ALA A 375 -19.84 5.70 9.60
C ALA A 375 -19.19 4.44 10.18
N ASN A 376 -18.85 3.46 9.34
CA ASN A 376 -18.20 2.22 9.77
C ASN A 376 -16.83 2.49 10.40
N ILE A 377 -15.99 3.30 9.74
CA ILE A 377 -14.65 3.63 10.26
C ILE A 377 -14.77 4.42 11.56
N ASN A 378 -15.63 5.45 11.62
CA ASN A 378 -15.79 6.27 12.82
C ASN A 378 -16.38 5.48 14.00
N ASN A 379 -17.30 4.55 13.75
CA ASN A 379 -17.81 3.65 14.79
C ASN A 379 -16.70 2.76 15.33
N PHE A 380 -15.86 2.18 14.46
CA PHE A 380 -14.68 1.41 14.89
C PHE A 380 -13.74 2.27 15.74
N LEU A 381 -13.40 3.47 15.28
CA LEU A 381 -12.49 4.37 16.00
C LEU A 381 -13.04 4.71 17.39
N SER A 382 -14.33 5.05 17.47
CA SER A 382 -15.01 5.33 18.73
C SER A 382 -15.03 4.13 19.67
N TYR A 383 -15.41 2.94 19.20
CA TYR A 383 -15.48 1.73 20.03
C TYR A 383 -14.11 1.21 20.47
N ALA A 384 -13.07 1.42 19.66
CA ALA A 384 -11.68 1.11 20.02
C ALA A 384 -11.04 2.18 20.92
N GLY A 385 -11.74 3.28 21.22
CA GLY A 385 -11.31 4.34 22.12
C GLY A 385 -10.32 5.35 21.49
N TYR A 386 -10.27 5.44 20.16
CA TYR A 386 -9.45 6.42 19.45
C TYR A 386 -10.14 7.79 19.39
N LYS A 387 -9.36 8.84 19.65
CA LYS A 387 -9.82 10.25 19.63
C LYS A 387 -9.80 10.88 18.23
N TYR A 388 -10.14 10.09 17.22
CA TYR A 388 -10.05 10.51 15.83
C TYR A 388 -11.30 10.11 15.06
N GLU A 389 -11.61 10.89 14.04
CA GLU A 389 -12.65 10.62 13.06
C GLU A 389 -12.10 10.83 11.65
N VAL A 390 -12.60 10.04 10.70
CA VAL A 390 -12.33 10.24 9.28
C VAL A 390 -13.45 11.03 8.62
N GLN A 391 -13.04 11.94 7.74
CA GLN A 391 -13.92 12.61 6.81
C GLN A 391 -13.47 12.36 5.37
N ILE A 392 -14.42 12.25 4.44
CA ILE A 392 -14.12 12.21 3.01
C ILE A 392 -14.65 13.49 2.36
N PRO A 393 -13.99 14.66 2.58
CA PRO A 393 -14.36 15.89 1.91
C PRO A 393 -14.01 15.83 0.41
N GLY A 394 -14.74 16.59 -0.39
CA GLY A 394 -14.56 16.70 -1.84
C GLY A 394 -15.86 16.42 -2.60
N GLU A 395 -15.90 16.85 -3.85
CA GLU A 395 -16.96 16.51 -4.80
C GLU A 395 -16.38 15.62 -5.89
N ASP A 396 -17.18 14.64 -6.32
CA ASP A 396 -16.88 13.83 -7.50
C ASP A 396 -15.51 13.13 -7.40
N ASP A 397 -14.60 13.30 -8.35
CA ASP A 397 -13.27 12.65 -8.39
C ASP A 397 -12.25 13.23 -7.40
N LYS A 398 -12.62 14.26 -6.63
CA LYS A 398 -11.74 14.93 -5.66
C LYS A 398 -11.99 14.52 -4.21
N CYS A 399 -12.79 13.48 -3.99
CA CYS A 399 -13.01 12.93 -2.66
C CYS A 399 -11.70 12.36 -2.10
N GLN A 400 -11.25 12.89 -0.95
CA GLN A 400 -10.02 12.48 -0.28
C GLN A 400 -10.32 12.10 1.17
N LEU A 401 -9.81 10.95 1.63
CA LEU A 401 -9.91 10.56 3.04
C LEU A 401 -8.96 11.42 3.90
N LYS A 402 -9.53 12.15 4.87
CA LYS A 402 -8.82 13.00 5.82
C LYS A 402 -9.10 12.60 7.25
N LEU A 403 -8.06 12.66 8.10
CA LEU A 403 -8.15 12.39 9.52
C LEU A 403 -8.39 13.68 10.31
N TRP A 404 -9.26 13.62 11.31
CA TRP A 404 -9.56 14.71 12.22
C TRP A 404 -9.40 14.21 13.65
N HIS A 405 -8.78 15.02 14.51
CA HIS A 405 -8.81 14.75 15.95
C HIS A 405 -10.08 15.36 16.53
N ILE A 406 -10.78 14.65 17.43
CA ILE A 406 -12.08 15.11 17.97
C ILE A 406 -12.01 16.46 18.69
N ASP A 407 -10.84 16.76 19.27
CA ASP A 407 -10.55 18.02 19.97
C ASP A 407 -9.91 19.09 19.05
N TYR A 408 -9.97 18.94 17.72
CA TYR A 408 -9.32 19.86 16.76
C TYR A 408 -10.16 20.14 15.51
N ASP A 409 -10.29 21.41 15.15
CA ASP A 409 -11.18 21.88 14.07
C ASP A 409 -10.59 21.77 12.65
N LYS A 410 -9.41 21.18 12.47
CA LYS A 410 -8.80 20.98 11.14
C LYS A 410 -8.35 19.54 10.95
N SER A 411 -8.22 19.15 9.68
CA SER A 411 -7.62 17.87 9.34
C SER A 411 -6.16 17.81 9.81
N VAL A 412 -5.77 16.67 10.37
CA VAL A 412 -4.39 16.38 10.74
C VAL A 412 -3.57 16.19 9.45
N SER A 413 -2.53 16.99 9.27
CA SER A 413 -1.53 16.81 8.21
C SER A 413 -0.24 16.23 8.80
N GLY A 414 0.41 15.33 8.08
CA GLY A 414 1.69 14.73 8.53
C GLY A 414 1.58 13.83 9.76
N GLY A 415 0.72 12.80 9.72
CA GLY A 415 0.38 11.94 10.87
C GLY A 415 1.57 11.29 11.63
N ASN A 416 2.78 11.27 11.06
CA ASN A 416 4.00 10.73 11.68
C ASN A 416 4.41 11.58 12.89
N GLN A 417 3.98 12.84 12.92
CA GLN A 417 4.27 13.78 13.99
C GLN A 417 3.28 13.66 15.17
N HIS A 418 2.15 12.95 15.00
CA HIS A 418 1.03 13.02 15.94
C HIS A 418 0.43 11.66 16.34
N LEU A 419 0.50 10.62 15.50
CA LEU A 419 -0.06 9.30 15.81
C LEU A 419 0.96 8.41 16.52
N SER A 420 0.51 7.72 17.56
CA SER A 420 1.26 6.63 18.19
C SER A 420 1.38 5.43 17.26
N PHE A 421 2.33 4.52 17.57
CA PHE A 421 2.54 3.29 16.81
C PHE A 421 1.26 2.44 16.70
N GLY A 422 0.51 2.29 17.81
CA GLY A 422 -0.74 1.52 17.82
C GLY A 422 -1.86 2.18 17.02
N GLU A 423 -2.01 3.51 17.09
CA GLU A 423 -2.99 4.23 16.27
C GLU A 423 -2.69 4.07 14.78
N ARG A 424 -1.42 4.25 14.41
CA ARG A 424 -0.96 4.09 13.03
C ARG A 424 -1.31 2.71 12.47
N ASN A 425 -1.05 1.65 13.23
CA ASN A 425 -1.35 0.29 12.80
C ASN A 425 -2.88 0.06 12.69
N ALA A 426 -3.69 0.64 13.58
CA ALA A 426 -5.16 0.52 13.52
C ALA A 426 -5.74 1.17 12.27
N PHE A 427 -5.27 2.36 11.89
CA PHE A 427 -5.69 2.98 10.65
C PHE A 427 -5.24 2.13 9.46
N ALA A 428 -3.96 1.75 9.41
CA ALA A 428 -3.41 1.01 8.28
C ALA A 428 -4.16 -0.31 8.04
N ILE A 429 -4.52 -1.06 9.08
CA ILE A 429 -5.21 -2.35 8.91
C ILE A 429 -6.68 -2.18 8.43
N VAL A 430 -7.37 -1.13 8.88
CA VAL A 430 -8.72 -0.82 8.38
C VAL A 430 -8.67 -0.39 6.92
N LEU A 431 -7.66 0.40 6.55
CA LEU A 431 -7.45 0.82 5.16
C LEU A 431 -7.10 -0.37 4.26
N PHE A 432 -6.23 -1.26 4.74
CA PHE A 432 -5.90 -2.53 4.09
C PHE A 432 -7.12 -3.40 3.85
N MET A 433 -8.02 -3.48 4.83
CA MET A 433 -9.28 -4.20 4.68
C MET A 433 -10.09 -3.65 3.49
N TYR A 434 -10.30 -2.33 3.42
CA TYR A 434 -11.05 -1.73 2.31
C TYR A 434 -10.36 -1.89 0.96
N GLU A 435 -9.02 -1.83 0.92
CA GLU A 435 -8.28 -2.10 -0.29
C GLU A 435 -8.44 -3.56 -0.75
N CYS A 436 -8.44 -4.52 0.17
CA CYS A 436 -8.75 -5.92 -0.13
C CYS A 436 -10.17 -6.09 -0.67
N LEU A 437 -11.17 -5.41 -0.10
CA LEU A 437 -12.55 -5.44 -0.59
C LEU A 437 -12.69 -4.88 -2.02
N ALA A 438 -11.90 -3.85 -2.35
CA ALA A 438 -11.89 -3.26 -3.68
C ALA A 438 -11.16 -4.15 -4.70
N LYS A 439 -10.00 -4.71 -4.33
CA LYS A 439 -9.14 -5.50 -5.24
C LYS A 439 -9.49 -6.98 -5.33
N LYS A 440 -10.20 -7.52 -4.34
CA LYS A 440 -10.61 -8.94 -4.23
C LYS A 440 -9.45 -9.93 -4.49
N PRO A 441 -8.39 -9.92 -3.66
CA PRO A 441 -7.27 -10.86 -3.80
C PRO A 441 -7.70 -12.31 -3.52
N ASP A 442 -7.00 -13.28 -4.10
CA ASP A 442 -7.27 -14.72 -3.89
C ASP A 442 -6.85 -15.18 -2.49
N LEU A 443 -5.84 -14.53 -1.90
CA LEU A 443 -5.35 -14.78 -0.55
C LEU A 443 -4.92 -13.48 0.13
N ILE A 444 -5.40 -13.27 1.35
CA ILE A 444 -5.01 -12.16 2.21
C ILE A 444 -4.10 -12.69 3.31
N VAL A 445 -2.91 -12.11 3.47
CA VAL A 445 -1.97 -12.47 4.54
C VAL A 445 -1.91 -11.33 5.56
N LEU A 446 -2.06 -11.64 6.84
CA LEU A 446 -1.91 -10.71 7.95
C LEU A 446 -0.73 -11.16 8.80
N ASP A 447 0.43 -10.49 8.69
CA ASP A 447 1.65 -10.82 9.44
C ASP A 447 1.72 -10.02 10.77
N ASP A 448 1.50 -10.72 11.89
CA ASP A 448 1.41 -10.17 13.24
C ASP A 448 0.51 -8.91 13.37
N PRO A 449 -0.72 -8.92 12.80
CA PRO A 449 -1.53 -7.72 12.56
C PRO A 449 -2.02 -7.01 13.82
N ILE A 450 -1.99 -7.68 14.98
CA ILE A 450 -2.58 -7.20 16.22
C ILE A 450 -1.59 -7.14 17.41
N SER A 451 -0.31 -7.43 17.16
CA SER A 451 0.71 -7.50 18.20
C SER A 451 0.96 -6.16 18.91
N SER A 452 0.66 -5.06 18.23
CA SER A 452 0.90 -3.69 18.70
C SER A 452 -0.22 -3.08 19.53
N PHE A 453 -1.27 -3.83 19.87
CA PHE A 453 -2.50 -3.29 20.45
C PHE A 453 -2.74 -3.78 21.87
N ASP A 454 -3.35 -2.91 22.68
CA ASP A 454 -3.88 -3.27 23.99
C ASP A 454 -5.04 -4.29 23.85
N LYS A 455 -5.30 -5.08 24.89
CA LYS A 455 -6.33 -6.15 24.90
C LYS A 455 -7.67 -5.71 24.30
N ASN A 456 -8.23 -4.59 24.77
CA ASN A 456 -9.52 -4.06 24.30
C ASN A 456 -9.54 -3.71 22.80
N LYS A 457 -8.40 -3.30 22.23
CA LYS A 457 -8.28 -2.89 20.83
C LYS A 457 -8.11 -4.09 19.89
N LYS A 458 -7.46 -5.17 20.34
CA LYS A 458 -7.29 -6.40 19.54
C LYS A 458 -8.63 -6.98 19.12
N TYR A 459 -9.56 -7.07 20.06
CA TYR A 459 -10.91 -7.56 19.77
C TYR A 459 -11.68 -6.62 18.81
N ALA A 460 -11.58 -5.30 19.01
CA ALA A 460 -12.21 -4.33 18.11
C ALA A 460 -11.71 -4.48 16.65
N ILE A 461 -10.42 -4.78 16.46
CA ILE A 461 -9.85 -5.06 15.14
C ILE A 461 -10.40 -6.36 14.56
N LEU A 462 -10.44 -7.45 15.34
CA LEU A 462 -11.03 -8.72 14.88
C LEU A 462 -12.51 -8.57 14.53
N GLU A 463 -13.24 -7.76 15.29
CA GLU A 463 -14.65 -7.43 15.03
C GLU A 463 -14.79 -6.67 13.70
N MET A 464 -14.03 -5.59 13.51
CA MET A 464 -14.03 -4.80 12.28
C MET A 464 -13.68 -5.64 11.04
N LEU A 465 -12.66 -6.49 11.16
CA LEU A 465 -12.16 -7.28 10.03
C LEU A 465 -13.03 -8.48 9.66
N PHE A 466 -13.76 -9.09 10.61
CA PHE A 466 -14.38 -10.41 10.37
C PHE A 466 -15.82 -10.56 10.84
N ARG A 467 -16.39 -9.60 11.59
CA ARG A 467 -17.74 -9.75 12.16
C ARG A 467 -18.83 -8.94 11.47
N GLY A 468 -18.45 -7.97 10.64
CA GLY A 468 -19.38 -7.17 9.85
C GLY A 468 -20.16 -7.97 8.80
N LYS A 469 -20.91 -7.26 7.95
CA LYS A 469 -21.49 -7.87 6.75
C LYS A 469 -20.37 -8.20 5.75
N PRO A 470 -20.46 -9.30 4.97
CA PRO A 470 -19.42 -9.71 4.03
C PRO A 470 -18.97 -8.61 3.06
N GLU A 471 -19.88 -7.72 2.65
CA GLU A 471 -19.55 -6.59 1.76
C GLU A 471 -18.74 -5.46 2.43
N ASN A 472 -18.54 -5.49 3.75
CA ASN A 472 -17.87 -4.45 4.54
C ASN A 472 -16.69 -4.95 5.36
N CYS A 473 -16.33 -6.24 5.27
CA CYS A 473 -15.25 -6.84 6.05
C CYS A 473 -14.74 -8.11 5.34
N LEU A 474 -13.63 -8.69 5.80
CA LEU A 474 -12.97 -9.86 5.17
C LEU A 474 -13.68 -11.20 5.44
N LYS A 475 -14.98 -11.14 5.77
CA LYS A 475 -15.76 -12.32 6.11
C LYS A 475 -16.06 -13.11 4.83
N SER A 476 -15.69 -14.39 4.84
CA SER A 476 -15.77 -15.31 3.69
C SER A 476 -14.66 -15.15 2.67
N ASP A 477 -13.68 -14.27 2.91
CA ASP A 477 -12.43 -14.27 2.16
C ASP A 477 -11.47 -15.34 2.67
N THR A 478 -10.50 -15.74 1.85
CA THR A 478 -9.42 -16.63 2.29
C THR A 478 -8.33 -15.79 2.94
N VAL A 479 -8.24 -15.83 4.26
CA VAL A 479 -7.32 -15.00 5.04
C VAL A 479 -6.38 -15.88 5.85
N LEU A 480 -5.08 -15.63 5.78
CA LEU A 480 -4.04 -16.24 6.61
C LEU A 480 -3.56 -15.21 7.63
N MET A 481 -3.86 -15.42 8.91
CA MET A 481 -3.37 -14.59 10.00
C MET A 481 -2.25 -15.30 10.75
N LEU A 482 -1.04 -14.78 10.66
CA LEU A 482 0.13 -15.26 11.40
C LEU A 482 0.27 -14.43 12.67
N THR A 483 0.27 -15.04 13.84
CA THR A 483 0.36 -14.32 15.11
C THR A 483 1.18 -15.07 16.16
N HIS A 484 1.84 -14.36 17.06
CA HIS A 484 2.38 -14.94 18.30
C HIS A 484 1.49 -14.71 19.52
N ASP A 485 0.33 -14.09 19.33
CA ASP A 485 -0.63 -13.83 20.37
C ASP A 485 -1.70 -14.94 20.42
N VAL A 486 -1.95 -15.47 21.62
CA VAL A 486 -2.94 -16.52 21.85
C VAL A 486 -4.35 -15.96 22.06
N GLU A 487 -4.49 -14.67 22.39
CA GLU A 487 -5.76 -14.02 22.68
C GLU A 487 -6.80 -14.16 21.55
N PRO A 488 -6.46 -13.96 20.26
CA PRO A 488 -7.40 -14.19 19.16
C PRO A 488 -7.93 -15.61 19.11
N ILE A 489 -7.10 -16.60 19.44
CA ILE A 489 -7.50 -18.01 19.46
C ILE A 489 -8.48 -18.23 20.61
N ILE A 490 -8.17 -17.72 21.81
CA ILE A 490 -9.06 -17.83 22.96
C ILE A 490 -10.43 -17.20 22.67
N ASP A 491 -10.43 -15.98 22.12
CA ASP A 491 -11.64 -15.23 21.82
C ASP A 491 -12.47 -15.92 20.74
N THR A 492 -11.85 -16.30 19.62
CA THR A 492 -12.60 -16.80 18.44
C THR A 492 -12.93 -18.29 18.52
N VAL A 493 -12.04 -19.13 19.08
CA VAL A 493 -12.21 -20.59 19.16
C VAL A 493 -12.96 -21.02 20.41
N LYS A 494 -12.84 -20.30 21.54
CA LYS A 494 -13.50 -20.67 22.81
C LYS A 494 -14.62 -19.72 23.19
N ALA A 495 -14.33 -18.45 23.46
CA ALA A 495 -15.28 -17.51 24.05
C ALA A 495 -16.46 -17.18 23.11
N LEU A 496 -16.18 -16.91 21.84
CA LEU A 496 -17.13 -16.49 20.82
C LEU A 496 -17.29 -17.55 19.71
N SER A 497 -17.05 -18.81 20.04
CA SER A 497 -17.14 -19.95 19.10
C SER A 497 -18.43 -19.99 18.29
N ASN A 498 -19.56 -19.59 18.87
CA ASN A 498 -20.85 -19.54 18.17
C ASN A 498 -20.90 -18.43 17.10
N GLN A 499 -20.19 -17.33 17.29
CA GLN A 499 -20.19 -16.19 16.35
C GLN A 499 -19.26 -16.43 15.16
N PHE A 500 -18.19 -17.20 15.36
CA PHE A 500 -17.21 -17.60 14.34
C PHE A 500 -17.43 -19.03 13.81
N TYR A 501 -18.61 -19.60 14.05
CA TYR A 501 -18.90 -20.98 13.70
C TYR A 501 -18.67 -21.24 12.20
N ASN A 502 -17.80 -22.21 11.90
CA ASN A 502 -17.37 -22.59 10.54
C ASN A 502 -16.75 -21.46 9.70
N GLN A 503 -16.34 -20.35 10.32
CA GLN A 503 -15.73 -19.20 9.63
C GLN A 503 -14.21 -19.15 9.78
N LEU A 504 -13.62 -19.99 10.65
CA LEU A 504 -12.19 -19.99 10.89
C LEU A 504 -11.60 -21.40 10.99
N SER A 505 -10.28 -21.46 10.88
CA SER A 505 -9.41 -22.58 11.25
C SER A 505 -8.28 -22.03 12.12
N ALA A 506 -7.92 -22.73 13.19
CA ALA A 506 -6.83 -22.34 14.08
C ALA A 506 -5.79 -23.47 14.17
N SER A 507 -4.51 -23.10 14.14
CA SER A 507 -3.41 -24.07 14.15
C SER A 507 -2.20 -23.48 14.85
N TYR A 508 -1.42 -24.33 15.51
CA TYR A 508 -0.12 -24.01 16.06
C TYR A 508 0.97 -24.42 15.07
N LEU A 509 1.92 -23.53 14.79
CA LEU A 509 3.10 -23.84 14.00
C LEU A 509 4.25 -24.19 14.94
N ARG A 510 4.60 -25.48 14.98
CA ARG A 510 5.74 -25.96 15.74
C ARG A 510 7.00 -25.83 14.89
N TYR A 511 7.98 -25.08 15.38
CA TYR A 511 9.31 -24.98 14.78
C TYR A 511 10.29 -25.88 15.54
N SER A 512 11.03 -26.73 14.82
CA SER A 512 12.13 -27.51 15.37
C SER A 512 13.16 -27.82 14.29
N LEU A 513 14.44 -27.50 14.57
CA LEU A 513 15.59 -27.80 13.71
C LEU A 513 15.37 -27.40 12.24
N GLY A 514 14.84 -26.18 12.02
CA GLY A 514 14.54 -25.66 10.68
C GLY A 514 13.25 -26.18 10.06
N THR A 515 12.56 -27.15 10.68
CA THR A 515 11.29 -27.69 10.20
C THR A 515 10.10 -27.04 10.88
N VAL A 516 9.11 -26.60 10.12
CA VAL A 516 7.82 -26.11 10.63
C VAL A 516 6.72 -27.12 10.32
N SER A 517 6.10 -27.65 11.37
CA SER A 517 4.95 -28.55 11.26
C SER A 517 3.69 -27.92 11.85
N GLU A 518 2.55 -28.15 11.24
CA GLU A 518 1.25 -27.62 11.68
C GLU A 518 0.50 -28.59 12.61
N LEU A 519 -0.07 -28.06 13.71
CA LEU A 519 -0.95 -28.79 14.63
C LEU A 519 -2.29 -28.05 14.77
N THR A 520 -3.40 -28.70 14.45
CA THR A 520 -4.73 -28.08 14.58
C THR A 520 -5.07 -27.78 16.04
N ILE A 521 -5.66 -26.61 16.28
CA ILE A 521 -6.18 -26.16 17.57
C ILE A 521 -7.71 -26.26 17.56
N SER A 522 -8.24 -27.00 18.52
CA SER A 522 -9.68 -27.13 18.76
C SER A 522 -10.10 -26.44 20.06
N LYS A 523 -11.41 -26.35 20.30
CA LYS A 523 -11.96 -25.79 21.55
C LYS A 523 -11.50 -26.57 22.79
N ASP A 524 -11.33 -27.89 22.67
CA ASP A 524 -10.93 -28.78 23.76
C ASP A 524 -9.44 -28.66 24.11
N ASP A 525 -8.64 -28.06 23.21
CA ASP A 525 -7.23 -27.80 23.43
C ASP A 525 -6.97 -26.57 24.33
N LEU A 526 -7.95 -25.68 24.45
CA LEU A 526 -7.90 -24.49 25.28
C LEU A 526 -8.43 -24.81 26.67
N LYS A 527 -7.54 -25.08 27.63
CA LYS A 527 -7.87 -25.57 28.97
C LYS A 527 -7.41 -24.61 30.05
N THR A 528 -8.09 -24.62 31.20
CA THR A 528 -7.54 -24.00 32.41
C THR A 528 -6.40 -24.86 32.95
N PHE A 529 -5.49 -24.29 33.75
CA PHE A 529 -4.42 -25.10 34.34
C PHE A 529 -4.97 -26.25 35.19
N THR A 530 -6.04 -26.04 35.94
CA THR A 530 -6.68 -27.10 36.73
C THR A 530 -7.18 -28.25 35.85
N GLN A 531 -7.73 -27.97 34.67
CA GLN A 531 -8.11 -29.00 33.71
C GLN A 531 -6.88 -29.77 33.18
N ILE A 532 -5.79 -29.07 32.87
CA ILE A 532 -4.53 -29.67 32.41
C ILE A 532 -3.98 -30.59 33.51
N CYS A 533 -3.85 -30.08 34.73
CA CYS A 533 -3.41 -30.81 35.91
C CYS A 533 -4.24 -32.09 36.11
N ASN A 534 -5.57 -31.99 36.12
CA ASN A 534 -6.44 -33.16 36.26
C ASN A 534 -6.22 -34.19 35.14
N SER A 535 -5.96 -33.74 33.90
CA SER A 535 -5.68 -34.65 32.79
C SER A 535 -4.36 -35.42 33.02
N ILE A 536 -3.32 -34.74 33.54
CA ILE A 536 -2.02 -35.35 33.84
C ILE A 536 -2.10 -36.31 35.03
N LEU A 537 -2.86 -35.96 36.07
CA LEU A 537 -3.07 -36.84 37.22
C LEU A 537 -3.69 -38.19 36.82
N ASN A 538 -4.58 -38.17 35.82
CA ASN A 538 -5.25 -39.36 35.28
C ASN A 538 -4.42 -40.10 34.22
N LYS A 539 -3.41 -39.47 33.61
CA LYS A 539 -2.54 -40.08 32.61
C LYS A 539 -1.60 -41.10 33.26
N ASP A 540 -1.19 -42.13 32.53
CA ASP A 540 -0.11 -43.00 32.98
C ASP A 540 1.24 -42.32 32.68
N CYS A 541 1.67 -41.48 33.61
CA CYS A 541 2.96 -40.80 33.58
C CYS A 541 3.62 -40.87 34.96
N ASP A 542 4.89 -40.49 35.00
CA ASP A 542 5.71 -40.58 36.21
C ASP A 542 5.08 -39.80 37.38
N VAL A 543 5.16 -40.38 38.57
CA VAL A 543 4.66 -39.76 39.81
C VAL A 543 5.29 -38.39 40.04
N ILE A 544 6.57 -38.20 39.74
CA ILE A 544 7.27 -36.91 39.88
C ILE A 544 6.60 -35.84 39.00
N LEU A 545 6.29 -36.16 37.74
CA LEU A 545 5.59 -35.23 36.84
C LEU A 545 4.21 -34.87 37.39
N LYS A 546 3.44 -35.86 37.86
CA LYS A 546 2.13 -35.62 38.48
C LYS A 546 2.22 -34.68 39.69
N LEU A 547 3.23 -34.87 40.54
CA LEU A 547 3.47 -34.03 41.71
C LEU A 547 3.86 -32.60 41.33
N ILE A 548 4.62 -32.40 40.25
CA ILE A 548 4.99 -31.08 39.74
C ILE A 548 3.72 -30.32 39.33
N TYR A 549 2.86 -30.92 38.51
CA TYR A 549 1.59 -30.32 38.09
C TYR A 549 0.67 -30.06 39.29
N LEU A 550 0.60 -31.00 40.24
CA LEU A 550 -0.23 -30.85 41.44
C LEU A 550 0.25 -29.69 42.32
N ARG A 551 1.57 -29.59 42.56
CA ARG A 551 2.15 -28.47 43.31
C ARG A 551 1.82 -27.16 42.62
N ARG A 552 2.01 -27.10 41.30
CA ARG A 552 1.73 -25.90 40.51
C ARG A 552 0.25 -25.51 40.55
N ASN A 553 -0.66 -26.48 40.52
CA ASN A 553 -2.10 -26.21 40.64
C ASN A 553 -2.44 -25.59 42.01
N TYR A 554 -1.81 -26.04 43.09
CA TYR A 554 -1.95 -25.40 44.40
C TYR A 554 -1.38 -23.98 44.44
N GLU A 555 -0.27 -23.71 43.75
CA GLU A 555 0.29 -22.34 43.65
C GLU A 555 -0.67 -21.37 42.96
N ILE A 556 -1.33 -21.80 41.88
CA ILE A 556 -2.27 -20.97 41.10
C ILE A 556 -3.56 -20.71 41.87
N LEU A 557 -4.05 -21.70 42.63
CA LEU A 557 -5.21 -21.57 43.49
C LEU A 557 -4.92 -20.82 44.80
N ASP A 558 -3.66 -20.43 45.02
CA ASP A 558 -3.12 -19.93 46.29
C ASP A 558 -3.47 -20.80 47.51
N ALA A 559 -3.61 -22.11 47.28
CA ALA A 559 -3.96 -23.10 48.30
C ALA A 559 -2.69 -23.61 48.99
N ARG A 560 -2.21 -22.86 49.99
CA ARG A 560 -0.94 -23.12 50.71
C ARG A 560 -1.06 -24.12 51.88
N GLU A 561 -2.08 -24.97 51.86
CA GLU A 561 -2.43 -25.94 52.91
C GLU A 561 -1.41 -27.09 53.08
N ASP A 562 -1.74 -28.08 53.92
CA ASP A 562 -0.85 -29.19 54.29
C ASP A 562 -0.25 -29.94 53.08
N ALA A 563 -1.08 -30.27 52.08
CA ALA A 563 -0.62 -30.94 50.86
C ALA A 563 0.40 -30.11 50.08
N TYR A 564 0.21 -28.79 50.02
CA TYR A 564 1.17 -27.88 49.39
C TYR A 564 2.49 -27.85 50.18
N GLN A 565 2.44 -27.79 51.52
CA GLN A 565 3.65 -27.81 52.35
C GLN A 565 4.42 -29.12 52.19
N VAL A 566 3.74 -30.27 52.12
CA VAL A 566 4.37 -31.58 51.85
C VAL A 566 5.08 -31.57 50.49
N LEU A 567 4.41 -31.14 49.42
CA LEU A 567 5.02 -31.05 48.08
C LEU A 567 6.17 -30.04 48.04
N SER A 568 6.02 -28.90 48.71
CA SER A 568 7.08 -27.88 48.81
C SER A 568 8.32 -28.47 49.46
N ASN A 569 8.20 -29.13 50.61
CA ASN A 569 9.35 -29.76 51.27
C ASN A 569 9.97 -30.88 50.41
N LEU A 570 9.14 -31.67 49.71
CA LEU A 570 9.60 -32.71 48.79
C LEU A 570 10.48 -32.14 47.66
N PHE A 571 10.00 -31.11 46.95
CA PHE A 571 10.74 -30.52 45.82
C PHE A 571 11.95 -29.69 46.23
N HIS A 572 12.04 -29.24 47.49
CA HIS A 572 13.25 -28.64 48.04
C HIS A 572 14.21 -29.69 48.62
N SER A 573 13.91 -30.99 48.48
CA SER A 573 14.73 -32.11 48.98
C SER A 573 15.13 -31.99 50.45
N ARG A 574 14.22 -31.49 51.30
CA ARG A 574 14.53 -31.19 52.70
C ARG A 574 14.48 -32.43 53.57
N ASP A 575 15.53 -32.63 54.38
CA ASP A 575 15.55 -33.66 55.42
C ASP A 575 14.71 -33.26 56.63
N GLN A 576 14.71 -31.95 56.97
CA GLN A 576 13.85 -31.39 58.00
C GLN A 576 12.65 -30.68 57.35
N LEU A 577 11.44 -31.17 57.62
CA LEU A 577 10.21 -30.64 57.04
C LEU A 577 9.82 -29.33 57.71
N LEU A 578 9.67 -28.24 56.96
CA LEU A 578 9.33 -26.93 57.51
C LEU A 578 7.91 -26.50 57.13
N ASP A 579 7.21 -25.82 58.03
CA ASP A 579 5.90 -25.20 57.77
C ASP A 579 6.06 -23.72 57.44
N LYS A 580 6.07 -23.38 56.14
CA LYS A 580 6.26 -22.00 55.67
C LYS A 580 5.05 -21.08 55.91
N ARG A 581 3.94 -21.59 56.44
CA ARG A 581 2.77 -20.77 56.83
C ARG A 581 2.97 -20.06 58.16
N GLU A 582 3.79 -20.67 59.02
CA GLU A 582 4.10 -20.15 60.34
C GLU A 582 5.25 -19.12 60.22
N PRO A 583 5.31 -18.12 61.09
CA PRO A 583 6.38 -17.12 61.06
C PRO A 583 7.77 -17.76 61.27
N ILE A 584 8.79 -17.14 60.67
CA ILE A 584 10.19 -17.52 60.87
C ILE A 584 10.54 -17.35 62.36
N GLY A 585 11.09 -18.40 62.97
CA GLY A 585 11.60 -18.38 64.34
C GLY A 585 13.02 -17.81 64.43
N GLU A 586 13.81 -18.26 65.40
CA GLU A 586 15.20 -17.75 65.59
C GLU A 586 16.15 -18.05 64.43
N ASN A 587 15.91 -19.12 63.64
CA ASN A 587 16.80 -19.54 62.54
C ASN A 587 16.08 -19.83 61.20
N ASP A 588 14.91 -20.50 61.23
CA ASP A 588 14.09 -20.78 60.04
C ASP A 588 12.61 -20.95 60.48
N HIS A 589 11.72 -21.27 59.55
CA HIS A 589 10.35 -21.69 59.83
C HIS A 589 10.30 -22.91 60.76
N PRO A 590 9.26 -23.06 61.60
CA PRO A 590 9.13 -24.22 62.48
C PRO A 590 8.93 -25.52 61.71
N GLU A 591 9.21 -26.64 62.37
CA GLU A 591 9.03 -27.97 61.81
C GLU A 591 7.54 -28.27 61.54
N LEU A 592 7.28 -28.92 60.41
CA LEU A 592 5.94 -29.36 60.03
C LEU A 592 5.49 -30.48 60.97
N LYS A 593 4.46 -30.22 61.77
CA LYS A 593 3.90 -31.20 62.71
C LYS A 593 3.43 -32.46 61.99
N GLN A 594 3.56 -33.61 62.66
CA GLN A 594 3.24 -34.93 62.09
C GLN A 594 1.79 -35.05 61.62
N ASP A 595 0.83 -34.50 62.37
CA ASP A 595 -0.59 -34.50 62.00
C ASP A 595 -0.87 -33.74 60.69
N LYS A 596 -0.23 -32.57 60.51
CA LYS A 596 -0.25 -31.79 59.26
C LYS A 596 0.44 -32.54 58.12
N PHE A 597 1.56 -33.21 58.38
CA PHE A 597 2.25 -34.04 57.39
C PHE A 597 1.37 -35.20 56.90
N ASP A 598 0.79 -35.97 57.83
CA ASP A 598 -0.07 -37.12 57.52
C ASP A 598 -1.32 -36.68 56.75
N SER A 599 -1.93 -35.56 57.15
CA SER A 599 -3.03 -34.89 56.45
C SER A 599 -2.66 -34.54 55.00
N GLY A 600 -1.49 -33.92 54.79
CA GLY A 600 -0.99 -33.56 53.46
C GLY A 600 -0.70 -34.77 52.58
N VAL A 601 -0.04 -35.80 53.13
CA VAL A 601 0.24 -37.06 52.42
C VAL A 601 -1.05 -37.78 52.03
N SER A 602 -2.04 -37.85 52.94
CA SER A 602 -3.35 -38.43 52.67
C SER A 602 -4.06 -37.71 51.51
N THR A 603 -4.04 -36.37 51.53
CA THR A 603 -4.62 -35.54 50.47
C THR A 603 -3.97 -35.80 49.10
N ILE A 604 -2.64 -35.94 49.06
CA ILE A 604 -1.91 -36.24 47.81
C ILE A 604 -2.24 -37.67 47.35
N LYS A 605 -2.23 -38.66 48.26
CA LYS A 605 -2.58 -40.06 47.94
C LYS A 605 -4.00 -40.22 47.40
N GLY A 606 -4.94 -39.40 47.88
CA GLY A 606 -6.30 -39.34 47.32
C GLY A 606 -6.35 -38.98 45.84
N LYS A 607 -5.35 -38.25 45.32
CA LYS A 607 -5.21 -37.88 43.90
C LYS A 607 -4.21 -38.75 43.14
N ILE A 608 -3.16 -39.22 43.82
CA ILE A 608 -2.07 -40.02 43.26
C ILE A 608 -1.87 -41.24 44.17
N PRO A 609 -2.62 -42.34 43.95
CA PRO A 609 -2.59 -43.50 44.86
C PRO A 609 -1.22 -44.15 45.04
N LYS A 610 -0.35 -44.07 44.03
CA LYS A 610 1.03 -44.60 44.05
C LYS A 610 2.03 -43.68 44.78
N PHE A 611 1.61 -42.55 45.34
CA PHE A 611 2.50 -41.59 45.99
C PHE A 611 3.05 -42.14 47.32
N ASP A 612 4.37 -42.18 47.44
CA ASP A 612 5.08 -42.40 48.70
C ASP A 612 6.12 -41.29 48.89
N TYR A 613 6.05 -40.57 50.02
CA TYR A 613 6.88 -39.39 50.24
C TYR A 613 8.38 -39.74 50.27
N TYR A 614 8.77 -40.72 51.08
CA TYR A 614 10.18 -41.04 51.30
C TYR A 614 10.81 -41.71 50.08
N ALA A 615 10.10 -42.63 49.43
CA ALA A 615 10.59 -43.24 48.19
C ALA A 615 10.74 -42.21 47.07
N THR A 616 9.82 -41.23 46.98
CA THR A 616 9.93 -40.16 45.99
C THR A 616 11.06 -39.19 46.34
N LEU A 617 11.26 -38.87 47.62
CA LEU A 617 12.36 -38.01 48.08
C LEU A 617 13.73 -38.61 47.76
N GLU A 618 13.93 -39.90 48.02
CA GLU A 618 15.18 -40.61 47.66
C GLU A 618 15.42 -40.56 46.16
N ARG A 619 14.36 -40.76 45.36
CA ARG A 619 14.47 -40.66 43.90
C ARG A 619 14.78 -39.25 43.42
N LEU A 620 14.27 -38.21 44.08
CA LEU A 620 14.59 -36.81 43.75
C LEU A 620 16.03 -36.44 44.12
N LYS A 621 16.61 -37.07 45.16
CA LYS A 621 18.01 -36.92 45.54
C LYS A 621 18.95 -37.65 44.57
N ASP A 622 18.49 -38.71 43.92
CA ASP A 622 19.23 -39.38 42.86
C ASP A 622 19.18 -38.60 41.53
N ARG A 623 20.25 -37.82 41.29
CA ARG A 623 20.42 -37.05 40.06
C ARG A 623 20.36 -37.91 38.79
N THR A 624 20.78 -39.17 38.85
CA THR A 624 20.76 -40.07 37.70
C THR A 624 19.32 -40.42 37.33
N ALA A 625 18.50 -40.77 38.32
CA ALA A 625 17.08 -41.09 38.12
C ALA A 625 16.27 -39.88 37.60
N VAL A 626 16.56 -38.67 38.10
CA VAL A 626 15.92 -37.45 37.60
C VAL A 626 16.38 -37.11 36.19
N LYS A 627 17.66 -37.35 35.85
CA LYS A 627 18.22 -37.14 34.52
C LYS A 627 17.63 -38.10 33.49
N GLU A 628 17.49 -39.37 33.84
CA GLU A 628 16.84 -40.36 33.01
C GLU A 628 15.36 -39.99 32.74
N LEU A 629 14.65 -39.49 33.76
CA LEU A 629 13.29 -38.98 33.59
C LEU A 629 13.25 -37.76 32.64
N TYR A 630 14.20 -36.83 32.79
CA TYR A 630 14.34 -35.66 31.91
C TYR A 630 14.60 -36.05 30.45
N ASP A 631 15.48 -37.02 30.20
CA ASP A 631 15.83 -37.47 28.86
C ASP A 631 14.67 -38.20 28.17
N ASN A 632 13.81 -38.86 28.95
CA ASN A 632 12.63 -39.55 28.46
C ASN A 632 11.40 -38.64 28.25
N CYS A 633 11.45 -37.37 28.63
CA CYS A 633 10.34 -36.43 28.40
C CYS A 633 10.16 -36.09 26.91
N SER A 634 8.91 -36.10 26.45
CA SER A 634 8.57 -35.92 25.04
C SER A 634 8.27 -34.47 24.62
N ASN A 635 8.24 -33.53 25.56
CA ASN A 635 7.95 -32.11 25.31
C ASN A 635 8.85 -31.19 26.14
N GLY A 636 9.11 -29.99 25.63
CA GLY A 636 9.96 -28.97 26.24
C GLY A 636 9.44 -28.47 27.59
N TYR A 637 8.12 -28.40 27.79
CA TYR A 637 7.54 -27.94 29.05
C TYR A 637 7.90 -28.86 30.22
N GLU A 638 7.65 -30.16 30.10
CA GLU A 638 7.98 -31.14 31.13
C GLU A 638 9.50 -31.23 31.36
N LYS A 639 10.29 -31.20 30.28
CA LYS A 639 11.75 -31.08 30.38
C LYS A 639 12.16 -29.88 31.22
N LEU A 640 11.59 -28.71 30.94
CA LEU A 640 11.89 -27.50 31.69
C LEU A 640 11.51 -27.61 33.17
N GLN A 641 10.36 -28.22 33.49
CA GLN A 641 9.96 -28.43 34.88
C GLN A 641 10.93 -29.36 35.63
N LEU A 642 11.39 -30.42 34.99
CA LEU A 642 12.38 -31.33 35.57
C LEU A 642 13.77 -30.67 35.67
N PHE A 643 14.15 -29.87 34.68
CA PHE A 643 15.41 -29.12 34.70
C PHE A 643 15.53 -28.25 35.96
N ARG A 644 14.44 -27.59 36.36
CA ARG A 644 14.38 -26.76 37.58
C ARG A 644 14.74 -27.53 38.86
N LEU A 645 14.59 -28.85 38.87
CA LEU A 645 14.94 -29.68 40.04
C LEU A 645 16.46 -29.82 40.24
N PHE A 646 17.26 -29.65 39.19
CA PHE A 646 18.73 -29.75 39.30
C PHE A 646 19.38 -28.54 39.95
N ASN A 647 18.67 -27.41 40.06
CA ASN A 647 19.18 -26.13 40.61
C ASN A 647 20.53 -25.72 39.98
N VAL A 648 20.70 -25.94 38.68
CA VAL A 648 21.90 -25.54 37.94
C VAL A 648 21.84 -24.05 37.64
N ASP A 649 22.92 -23.33 37.93
CA ASP A 649 23.09 -21.93 37.54
C ASP A 649 23.53 -21.86 36.08
N ALA A 650 22.69 -21.29 35.22
CA ALA A 650 22.99 -21.08 33.81
C ALA A 650 24.11 -20.05 33.57
N LYS A 651 24.60 -19.36 34.62
CA LYS A 651 25.63 -18.29 34.62
C LYS A 651 25.26 -17.04 33.80
N ASN A 652 24.26 -17.14 32.93
CA ASN A 652 23.65 -16.06 32.18
C ASN A 652 22.31 -15.71 32.84
N SER A 653 22.20 -14.48 33.34
CA SER A 653 21.01 -14.01 34.06
C SER A 653 19.72 -14.03 33.23
N VAL A 654 19.81 -13.86 31.90
CA VAL A 654 18.66 -13.91 31.00
C VAL A 654 18.15 -15.34 30.86
N ILE A 655 19.05 -16.30 30.59
CA ILE A 655 18.69 -17.72 30.50
C ILE A 655 18.18 -18.23 31.85
N GLN A 656 18.82 -17.84 32.95
CA GLN A 656 18.37 -18.20 34.29
C GLN A 656 16.95 -17.71 34.57
N LYS A 657 16.62 -16.46 34.18
CA LYS A 657 15.27 -15.93 34.29
C LYS A 657 14.27 -16.67 33.40
N PHE A 658 14.63 -16.97 32.16
CA PHE A 658 13.78 -17.74 31.24
C PHE A 658 13.42 -19.11 31.80
N ILE A 659 14.41 -19.81 32.33
CA ILE A 659 14.24 -21.13 32.95
C ILE A 659 13.36 -21.03 34.19
N ASN A 660 13.63 -20.07 35.08
CA ASN A 660 13.01 -20.04 36.40
C ASN A 660 11.65 -19.34 36.44
N GLU A 661 11.40 -18.35 35.59
CA GLU A 661 10.30 -17.40 35.76
C GLU A 661 9.43 -17.21 34.51
N THR A 662 10.00 -17.20 33.31
CA THR A 662 9.29 -16.70 32.11
C THR A 662 8.26 -17.67 31.56
N TYR A 663 8.55 -18.97 31.54
CA TYR A 663 7.64 -19.98 30.97
C TYR A 663 6.74 -20.66 32.01
N HIS A 664 6.37 -19.91 33.05
CA HIS A 664 5.21 -20.18 33.88
C HIS A 664 3.97 -19.63 33.17
N ILE A 665 3.47 -20.32 32.13
CA ILE A 665 2.60 -19.78 31.06
C ILE A 665 1.19 -19.32 31.55
N GLU A 666 0.93 -19.21 32.85
CA GLU A 666 -0.43 -19.03 33.39
C GLU A 666 -0.78 -17.62 33.91
N ASN A 667 0.14 -16.64 33.90
CA ASN A 667 -0.08 -15.40 34.65
C ASN A 667 -1.02 -14.38 33.98
N GLU A 668 -1.26 -14.47 32.67
CA GLU A 668 -2.04 -13.44 31.95
C GLU A 668 -3.45 -13.88 31.50
N TYR A 669 -3.71 -15.20 31.39
CA TYR A 669 -4.96 -15.75 30.86
C TYR A 669 -5.45 -16.95 31.69
N ILE A 670 -6.78 -17.02 31.90
CA ILE A 670 -7.44 -18.12 32.63
C ILE A 670 -7.34 -19.45 31.85
N CYS A 671 -7.28 -19.38 30.51
CA CYS A 671 -7.17 -20.53 29.62
C CYS A 671 -5.90 -20.43 28.79
N GLN A 672 -5.29 -21.58 28.52
CA GLN A 672 -4.10 -21.71 27.68
C GLN A 672 -4.20 -22.96 26.79
N LEU A 673 -3.33 -23.05 25.79
CA LEU A 673 -3.13 -24.30 25.05
C LEU A 673 -2.47 -25.33 25.96
N ASP A 674 -2.88 -26.59 25.85
CA ASP A 674 -2.28 -27.70 26.59
C ASP A 674 -0.78 -27.83 26.25
N PRO A 675 0.14 -27.53 27.19
CA PRO A 675 1.57 -27.46 26.89
C PRO A 675 2.18 -28.84 26.60
N THR A 676 1.47 -29.92 26.94
CA THR A 676 1.92 -31.29 26.62
C THR A 676 1.67 -31.67 25.16
N LYS A 677 0.73 -30.97 24.49
CA LYS A 677 0.42 -31.13 23.07
C LYS A 677 1.06 -30.03 22.23
N PHE A 678 1.05 -28.79 22.72
CA PHE A 678 1.58 -27.61 22.03
C PHE A 678 2.81 -27.11 22.77
N ASP A 679 4.00 -27.50 22.31
CA ASP A 679 5.27 -27.18 22.97
C ASP A 679 5.67 -25.72 22.75
N LEU A 680 5.25 -24.84 23.66
CA LEU A 680 5.50 -23.39 23.56
C LEU A 680 6.90 -22.98 24.00
N ILE A 681 7.73 -23.90 24.50
CA ILE A 681 9.08 -23.60 24.94
C ILE A 681 9.98 -23.36 23.72
N PRO A 682 10.63 -22.19 23.60
CA PRO A 682 11.52 -21.94 22.47
C PRO A 682 12.70 -22.93 22.44
N GLU A 683 13.04 -23.40 21.25
CA GLU A 683 14.06 -24.43 21.04
C GLU A 683 15.42 -24.08 21.66
N TYR A 684 15.85 -22.82 21.58
CA TYR A 684 17.13 -22.40 22.16
C TYR A 684 17.18 -22.55 23.70
N VAL A 685 16.04 -22.46 24.39
CA VAL A 685 15.98 -22.65 25.84
C VAL A 685 16.15 -24.12 26.16
N SER A 686 15.43 -24.99 25.44
CA SER A 686 15.55 -26.44 25.59
C SER A 686 16.99 -26.93 25.31
N LEU A 687 17.62 -26.42 24.25
CA LEU A 687 19.01 -26.78 23.91
C LEU A 687 20.03 -26.33 24.96
N GLU A 688 19.85 -25.16 25.58
CA GLU A 688 20.75 -24.72 26.64
C GLU A 688 20.55 -25.55 27.92
N CYS A 689 19.31 -25.93 28.24
CA CYS A 689 19.04 -26.90 29.31
C CYS A 689 19.73 -28.25 29.06
N ASP A 690 19.61 -28.79 27.84
CA ASP A 690 20.27 -30.05 27.45
C ASP A 690 21.80 -29.93 27.59
N LYS A 691 22.39 -28.78 27.24
CA LYS A 691 23.82 -28.52 27.34
C LYS A 691 24.31 -28.37 28.78
N LEU A 692 23.52 -27.77 29.67
CA LEU A 692 23.86 -27.61 31.09
C LEU A 692 23.79 -28.93 31.87
N LEU A 693 23.09 -29.93 31.34
CA LEU A 693 22.99 -31.28 31.91
C LEU A 693 23.89 -32.32 31.21
N LYS A 694 24.71 -31.90 30.23
CA LYS A 694 25.82 -32.68 29.69
C LYS A 694 27.06 -32.46 30.55
#